data_AF-A0A094IA90-F1
#
_entry.id   AF-A0A094IA90-F1
#
_cell.length_a   1.000
_cell.length_b   1.000
_cell.length_c   1.000
_cell.angle_alpha   90.00
_cell.angle_beta   90.00
_cell.angle_gamma   90.00
#
_symmetry.space_group_name_H-M   'P 1'
#
loop_
_entity.id
_entity.type
_entity.pdbx_description
1 polymer ?
#
loop_
_entity_poly.entity_id
_entity_poly.type
_entity_poly.pdbx_seq_one_letter_code
_entity_poly.pdbx_strand_id
1 'polypeptide(L)'
;MVEYYATYKLISDGSHRANSHTKQSTVHITIVRIAPPTKEDGRDAQQAPATIKHVPVPGVVCSIHCSTPTPMPTHAHATAAPRSTNFSKNSQVLISLVLAGAPFPLAPPAQRNTGILRAAQREDRLTKAREISSAAPITGTALVMYRFLAMGDPSSGFGTLPSLDTAFSPSRANPIMSVPAPSFARPCTCSPSPLVSYTGTLQYLTPGALTRDAPCNGPFISERPAQKVKGQLPHREVDRQQQSQQWNSAHIKVIVNFRISRGLAYTTRPNPRLVSASPIPGKRNGSVSGMAGLGSPNVHSALPISPYAPRIHSISDGAWVNQKVLLIHGTVGDPEAQAVEGNISLSRLDDDFPAINWPVTESHFKALVYLTPGMNKLRFDFSSPKLANSNSTNPIHSTFITVHMMPMTNSPPLQLVILLGKDSPATFDSTPARIEQEGNGLDVAIKKFRMAAYLWQAFTAEQMFRNKMGRRCFRFEEEWQTGTANYRDREDGTMRNEAKIHVIRSKRTVAEIRSIERAQQNPSATMSGDLFKIAGEAVEEYFKPSPGQHQYVSVLILDTHWDKSANLVTGHAALGGTHGSGIHMGIFGSHALHSYPTSLEEVVPAFTDCTRTDTNFVANDANQSGSSWEAANIGIGAHLHETGHLFGCPHQENGVMLRDYITFNRTFTSREPFSVRTNEKGGLVLPKDECGWHRLDCLRFRNHPCFRVVTDPKLGVDRSIHAWPVDSGNVLITANSGVAYIEIFTEGDETCHNWIEYGDGNGRGPIQRQVVLTELDLRGRLPEDRKSRKIKLSVKSIAGESTEVEDFGLLASKASMLKLKNGQVAFRGAKLGRSQTQGSEPQEIIFDSVLKQTKLLTQIKFYHGFALDGIEFIYEDTSTQLIGKRGGAPGGSDFYLDTRRGECILGFYVRSGFWIDGIQLLTSCGRKSEIYGNAHGGSAHTLIPPRGYSVAGISGSCGQWMDGLSLIITR
;
A
#
# COMPACT_ATOMS: atom_id res chain seq x y z
N MET A 1 -6.88 32.67 -9.14
CA MET A 1 -8.35 32.61 -8.99
C MET A 1 -8.67 32.46 -7.51
N VAL A 2 -9.81 32.97 -7.04
CA VAL A 2 -10.22 32.96 -5.63
C VAL A 2 -11.72 32.65 -5.55
N GLU A 3 -12.06 31.53 -4.95
CA GLU A 3 -13.42 31.18 -4.49
C GLU A 3 -13.25 30.12 -3.38
N TYR A 4 -13.54 30.43 -2.11
CA TYR A 4 -14.86 30.53 -1.46
C TYR A 4 -15.53 29.16 -1.20
N TYR A 5 -15.21 28.58 -0.04
CA TYR A 5 -16.03 27.54 0.60
C TYR A 5 -17.07 28.18 1.52
N ALA A 6 -18.35 27.82 1.34
CA ALA A 6 -19.44 28.20 2.23
C ALA A 6 -19.90 26.98 3.04
N THR A 7 -19.63 26.98 4.36
CA THR A 7 -19.97 25.87 5.25
C THR A 7 -21.32 26.10 5.93
N TYR A 8 -22.35 25.36 5.53
CA TYR A 8 -23.62 25.32 6.27
C TYR A 8 -23.42 24.71 7.66
N LYS A 9 -23.82 25.45 8.70
CA LYS A 9 -23.78 25.01 10.09
C LYS A 9 -25.18 25.15 10.69
N LEU A 10 -25.94 24.06 10.72
CA LEU A 10 -27.20 24.00 11.48
C LEU A 10 -26.90 24.04 12.98
N ILE A 11 -27.60 24.94 13.68
CA ILE A 11 -27.67 25.02 15.14
C ILE A 11 -29.15 25.16 15.51
N SER A 12 -29.60 24.36 16.46
CA SER A 12 -30.66 24.75 17.40
C SER A 12 -30.09 24.42 18.79
N ASP A 13 -29.80 25.40 19.64
CA ASP A 13 -30.77 26.20 20.42
C ASP A 13 -31.53 25.34 21.44
N GLY A 14 -31.67 25.76 22.71
CA GLY A 14 -31.12 26.94 23.39
C GLY A 14 -31.25 26.78 24.90
N SER A 15 -30.57 27.56 25.76
CA SER A 15 -30.96 28.92 26.17
C SER A 15 -30.38 29.16 27.60
N HIS A 16 -30.21 30.36 28.18
CA HIS A 16 -30.46 31.73 27.71
C HIS A 16 -29.73 32.78 28.59
N ARG A 17 -29.52 33.99 28.00
CA ARG A 17 -29.39 35.33 28.65
C ARG A 17 -28.09 35.70 29.41
N ALA A 18 -27.63 36.96 29.40
CA ALA A 18 -27.93 38.12 28.51
C ALA A 18 -26.93 39.30 28.70
N ASN A 19 -26.90 40.22 27.72
CA ASN A 19 -26.47 41.63 27.79
C ASN A 19 -24.97 41.93 28.01
N SER A 20 -24.38 43.04 27.51
CA SER A 20 -24.90 44.13 26.64
C SER A 20 -23.79 44.93 25.92
N HIS A 21 -24.15 45.55 24.79
CA HIS A 21 -23.59 46.73 24.08
C HIS A 21 -22.13 47.21 24.28
N THR A 22 -21.47 47.50 23.16
CA THR A 22 -20.54 48.63 22.97
C THR A 22 -20.80 49.34 21.61
N LYS A 23 -20.41 50.62 21.49
CA LYS A 23 -20.50 51.43 20.26
C LYS A 23 -19.13 52.01 19.86
N GLN A 24 -18.87 51.97 18.55
CA GLN A 24 -18.02 52.82 17.70
C GLN A 24 -17.13 53.92 18.31
N SER A 25 -15.85 53.95 17.91
CA SER A 25 -15.23 54.99 17.02
C SER A 25 -13.81 54.52 16.65
N THR A 26 -13.41 54.24 15.40
CA THR A 26 -13.42 54.98 14.11
C THR A 26 -12.13 55.80 13.87
N VAL A 27 -11.38 55.43 12.83
CA VAL A 27 -10.41 56.29 12.10
C VAL A 27 -10.62 56.04 10.60
N HIS A 28 -10.55 57.09 9.77
CA HIS A 28 -10.79 57.04 8.33
C HIS A 28 -9.52 56.91 7.49
N ILE A 29 -9.63 56.29 6.30
CA ILE A 29 -8.84 56.63 5.11
C ILE A 29 -9.81 56.76 3.92
N THR A 30 -9.58 57.75 3.05
CA THR A 30 -10.51 58.18 1.98
C THR A 30 -10.07 57.73 0.60
N ILE A 31 -11.03 57.43 -0.29
CA ILE A 31 -10.79 57.06 -1.70
C ILE A 31 -10.90 58.32 -2.58
N VAL A 32 -9.98 58.48 -3.56
CA VAL A 32 -10.02 59.52 -4.59
C VAL A 32 -9.84 58.88 -5.98
N ARG A 33 -10.47 59.43 -7.03
CA ARG A 33 -10.66 58.80 -8.35
C ARG A 33 -10.77 59.84 -9.47
N ILE A 34 -9.74 59.98 -10.33
CA ILE A 34 -9.72 60.87 -11.52
C ILE A 34 -8.91 60.17 -12.66
N ALA A 35 -9.14 60.54 -13.93
CA ALA A 35 -8.43 60.07 -15.13
C ALA A 35 -8.31 61.20 -16.21
N PRO A 36 -7.94 60.90 -17.48
CA PRO A 36 -6.72 61.27 -18.26
C PRO A 36 -6.79 62.72 -18.88
N PRO A 37 -6.04 63.19 -19.94
CA PRO A 37 -5.09 62.54 -20.89
C PRO A 37 -3.87 63.42 -21.38
N THR A 38 -3.25 63.03 -22.52
CA THR A 38 -2.47 63.83 -23.54
C THR A 38 -1.05 64.38 -23.20
N LYS A 39 -0.17 64.81 -24.14
CA LYS A 39 0.26 64.38 -25.53
C LYS A 39 1.35 65.35 -26.10
N GLU A 40 2.34 64.86 -26.89
CA GLU A 40 3.31 65.61 -27.77
C GLU A 40 4.27 66.63 -27.10
N ASP A 41 5.39 67.14 -27.67
CA ASP A 41 6.08 67.06 -29.01
C ASP A 41 7.14 65.90 -29.04
N GLY A 42 8.38 65.88 -29.60
CA GLY A 42 9.25 66.76 -30.44
C GLY A 42 10.77 66.56 -30.16
N ARG A 43 11.80 66.82 -31.00
CA ARG A 43 11.98 67.11 -32.47
C ARG A 43 13.46 66.85 -32.90
N ASP A 44 13.74 66.90 -34.22
CA ASP A 44 14.97 67.31 -35.00
C ASP A 44 16.43 67.01 -34.54
N ALA A 45 17.44 66.74 -35.40
CA ALA A 45 17.52 66.29 -36.81
C ALA A 45 18.99 65.95 -37.26
N GLN A 46 19.13 65.40 -38.48
CA GLN A 46 20.28 65.48 -39.43
C GLN A 46 21.56 64.57 -39.37
N GLN A 47 21.88 64.05 -40.57
CA GLN A 47 23.19 63.79 -41.23
C GLN A 47 24.03 62.51 -40.96
N ALA A 48 24.68 62.08 -42.06
CA ALA A 48 25.64 60.98 -42.24
C ALA A 48 26.93 61.58 -42.92
N PRO A 49 27.95 60.89 -43.51
CA PRO A 49 28.00 59.52 -44.07
C PRO A 49 29.38 58.76 -43.93
N ALA A 50 29.64 57.79 -44.81
CA ALA A 50 30.96 57.29 -45.31
C ALA A 50 31.82 56.30 -44.45
N THR A 51 32.63 55.34 -44.98
CA THR A 51 32.60 54.41 -46.17
C THR A 51 33.70 53.29 -46.00
N ILE A 52 33.86 52.34 -46.97
CA ILE A 52 35.14 51.63 -47.37
C ILE A 52 35.65 50.47 -46.45
N LYS A 53 36.22 49.29 -46.87
CA LYS A 53 36.40 48.53 -48.17
C LYS A 53 36.80 47.02 -47.95
N HIS A 54 36.47 46.16 -48.95
CA HIS A 54 37.08 44.86 -49.42
C HIS A 54 37.40 43.65 -48.47
N VAL A 55 37.31 42.33 -48.82
CA VAL A 55 37.35 41.48 -50.08
C VAL A 55 38.79 41.10 -50.54
N PRO A 56 39.15 39.91 -51.12
CA PRO A 56 38.38 38.74 -51.65
C PRO A 56 38.66 37.38 -50.91
N VAL A 57 38.21 36.14 -51.25
CA VAL A 57 37.59 35.45 -52.44
C VAL A 57 38.59 34.99 -53.54
N PRO A 58 38.44 33.88 -54.33
CA PRO A 58 37.33 32.92 -54.55
C PRO A 58 37.64 31.40 -54.36
N GLY A 59 36.75 30.50 -54.84
CA GLY A 59 36.95 29.04 -55.02
C GLY A 59 35.96 28.42 -56.06
N VAL A 60 36.27 27.25 -56.65
CA VAL A 60 35.75 26.78 -57.97
C VAL A 60 35.84 25.23 -58.15
N VAL A 61 35.04 24.45 -58.95
CA VAL A 61 33.62 24.50 -59.43
C VAL A 61 33.21 23.20 -60.22
N CYS A 62 31.90 22.92 -60.44
CA CYS A 62 31.26 22.07 -61.51
C CYS A 62 31.36 20.50 -61.50
N SER A 63 30.44 19.69 -62.11
CA SER A 63 29.06 19.90 -62.65
C SER A 63 28.34 18.63 -63.22
N ILE A 64 26.98 18.54 -63.13
CA ILE A 64 26.00 17.98 -64.14
C ILE A 64 26.00 16.42 -64.37
N HIS A 65 24.95 15.65 -64.83
CA HIS A 65 23.59 15.88 -65.41
C HIS A 65 22.46 14.92 -64.86
N CYS A 66 21.56 14.38 -65.71
CA CYS A 66 20.32 13.60 -65.39
C CYS A 66 19.93 12.56 -66.47
N SER A 67 19.09 11.54 -66.14
CA SER A 67 17.95 11.00 -66.96
C SER A 67 17.37 9.65 -66.45
N THR A 68 16.17 9.26 -66.92
CA THR A 68 15.45 7.98 -66.68
C THR A 68 14.89 7.44 -68.03
N PRO A 69 14.59 6.13 -68.21
CA PRO A 69 13.23 5.58 -67.97
C PRO A 69 13.13 4.05 -67.66
N THR A 70 11.91 3.49 -67.62
CA THR A 70 11.55 2.05 -67.48
C THR A 70 11.42 1.31 -68.84
N PRO A 71 11.43 -0.05 -68.90
CA PRO A 71 10.18 -0.83 -69.03
C PRO A 71 10.18 -2.31 -68.52
N MET A 72 9.06 -3.02 -68.70
CA MET A 72 8.80 -4.49 -68.64
C MET A 72 8.35 -5.00 -70.05
N PRO A 73 7.95 -6.27 -70.36
CA PRO A 73 7.76 -7.53 -69.58
C PRO A 73 8.33 -8.83 -70.27
N THR A 74 8.01 -10.06 -69.79
CA THR A 74 7.35 -11.19 -70.55
C THR A 74 7.40 -12.61 -69.89
N HIS A 75 6.31 -13.39 -70.05
CA HIS A 75 6.13 -14.88 -70.22
C HIS A 75 6.87 -15.98 -69.38
N ALA A 76 6.35 -17.21 -69.14
CA ALA A 76 4.97 -17.78 -69.17
C ALA A 76 4.89 -19.26 -68.64
N HIS A 77 3.69 -19.67 -68.16
CA HIS A 77 3.18 -21.06 -67.96
C HIS A 77 3.95 -22.03 -67.00
N ALA A 78 3.40 -23.13 -66.46
CA ALA A 78 2.16 -23.88 -66.78
C ALA A 78 1.39 -24.42 -65.54
N THR A 79 0.28 -25.12 -65.80
CA THR A 79 -0.74 -25.65 -64.85
C THR A 79 -0.44 -27.03 -64.24
N ALA A 80 -0.93 -27.34 -63.03
CA ALA A 80 -1.84 -28.48 -62.77
C ALA A 80 -2.31 -28.65 -61.30
N ALA A 81 -3.58 -29.04 -61.17
CA ALA A 81 -4.24 -29.76 -60.06
C ALA A 81 -5.24 -30.77 -60.74
N PRO A 82 -6.02 -31.67 -60.10
CA PRO A 82 -6.42 -31.73 -58.67
C PRO A 82 -6.59 -33.19 -58.12
N ARG A 83 -7.46 -33.34 -57.09
CA ARG A 83 -8.02 -34.58 -56.47
C ARG A 83 -7.11 -35.29 -55.44
N SER A 84 -7.52 -35.74 -54.25
CA SER A 84 -8.81 -36.05 -53.56
C SER A 84 -9.34 -37.49 -53.65
N THR A 85 -9.20 -38.26 -52.56
CA THR A 85 -10.10 -39.38 -52.16
C THR A 85 -9.93 -39.71 -50.68
N ASN A 86 -11.03 -39.94 -49.96
CA ASN A 86 -11.05 -40.61 -48.64
C ASN A 86 -11.12 -42.13 -48.82
N PHE A 87 -10.60 -42.93 -47.88
CA PHE A 87 -11.21 -44.22 -47.49
C PHE A 87 -10.74 -44.67 -46.09
N SER A 88 -11.43 -45.63 -45.48
CA SER A 88 -11.19 -46.08 -44.09
C SER A 88 -11.40 -47.59 -43.90
N LYS A 89 -10.74 -48.15 -42.86
CA LYS A 89 -11.03 -49.38 -42.05
C LYS A 89 -9.85 -50.36 -41.89
N ASN A 90 -9.53 -50.71 -40.63
CA ASN A 90 -9.73 -52.02 -39.99
C ASN A 90 -9.82 -53.28 -40.91
N SER A 91 -9.21 -54.45 -40.64
CA SER A 91 -8.61 -54.99 -39.39
C SER A 91 -7.80 -56.31 -39.57
N GLN A 92 -6.86 -56.56 -38.64
CA GLN A 92 -6.50 -57.88 -38.04
C GLN A 92 -5.84 -59.03 -38.86
N VAL A 93 -5.60 -60.17 -38.16
CA VAL A 93 -4.81 -61.40 -38.45
C VAL A 93 -3.35 -61.27 -37.96
N LEU A 94 -2.71 -62.18 -37.17
CA LEU A 94 -3.08 -63.25 -36.18
C LEU A 94 -1.74 -63.69 -35.46
N ILE A 95 -1.51 -64.68 -34.55
CA ILE A 95 -2.24 -65.76 -33.82
C ILE A 95 -1.40 -66.23 -32.57
N SER A 96 -2.02 -66.86 -31.55
CA SER A 96 -1.44 -67.85 -30.56
C SER A 96 -0.30 -67.46 -29.57
N LEU A 97 -0.19 -67.99 -28.32
CA LEU A 97 -0.97 -69.01 -27.55
C LEU A 97 -0.81 -68.84 -26.00
N VAL A 98 -1.90 -68.99 -25.20
CA VAL A 98 -2.03 -69.75 -23.89
C VAL A 98 -1.09 -69.44 -22.67
N LEU A 99 -1.49 -69.36 -21.37
CA LEU A 99 -2.77 -69.54 -20.63
C LEU A 99 -2.81 -68.80 -19.24
N ALA A 100 -4.00 -68.80 -18.60
CA ALA A 100 -4.48 -68.42 -17.24
C ALA A 100 -3.52 -68.21 -16.01
N GLY A 101 -3.91 -67.57 -14.88
CA GLY A 101 -5.24 -67.12 -14.40
C GLY A 101 -5.19 -66.22 -13.13
N ALA A 102 -6.33 -65.96 -12.45
CA ALA A 102 -6.50 -64.94 -11.37
C ALA A 102 -7.49 -65.45 -10.25
N PRO A 103 -8.06 -64.65 -9.29
CA PRO A 103 -7.80 -63.27 -8.80
C PRO A 103 -7.94 -63.04 -7.24
N PHE A 104 -7.73 -61.78 -6.77
CA PHE A 104 -8.25 -61.15 -5.52
C PHE A 104 -7.76 -61.72 -4.13
N PRO A 105 -8.21 -61.19 -2.95
CA PRO A 105 -7.67 -59.97 -2.33
C PRO A 105 -7.34 -60.09 -0.81
N LEU A 106 -6.82 -59.04 -0.15
CA LEU A 106 -7.22 -58.58 1.21
C LEU A 106 -6.50 -57.29 1.68
N ALA A 107 -6.89 -56.76 2.84
CA ALA A 107 -6.56 -55.42 3.36
C ALA A 107 -5.74 -55.47 4.70
N PRO A 108 -5.48 -54.35 5.43
CA PRO A 108 -4.30 -54.19 6.30
C PRO A 108 -4.48 -54.69 7.76
N PRO A 109 -3.45 -54.55 8.64
CA PRO A 109 -3.50 -53.39 9.57
C PRO A 109 -2.16 -52.77 10.05
N ALA A 110 -2.19 -51.45 10.18
CA ALA A 110 -1.75 -50.59 11.30
C ALA A 110 -0.56 -50.92 12.27
N GLN A 111 0.27 -49.87 12.45
CA GLN A 111 0.72 -49.25 13.72
C GLN A 111 1.95 -49.74 14.54
N ARG A 112 2.56 -48.73 15.19
CA ARG A 112 3.43 -48.70 16.40
C ARG A 112 4.90 -49.10 16.18
N ASN A 113 5.84 -48.19 16.47
CA ASN A 113 6.45 -47.88 17.79
C ASN A 113 7.25 -49.10 18.32
N THR A 114 8.52 -49.03 18.73
CA THR A 114 9.25 -47.97 19.48
C THR A 114 10.77 -48.06 19.28
N GLY A 115 11.52 -47.06 19.78
CA GLY A 115 12.82 -47.27 20.46
C GLY A 115 14.02 -47.54 19.53
N ILE A 116 14.93 -46.57 19.33
CA ILE A 116 16.02 -46.24 20.28
C ILE A 116 16.83 -47.48 20.71
N LEU A 117 18.00 -47.64 20.09
CA LEU A 117 19.19 -48.15 20.77
C LEU A 117 20.46 -47.55 20.14
N ARG A 118 21.50 -47.34 20.95
CA ARG A 118 22.80 -46.78 20.54
C ARG A 118 23.85 -47.88 20.44
N ALA A 119 24.49 -48.01 19.29
CA ALA A 119 25.91 -48.37 19.11
C ALA A 119 26.27 -48.03 17.64
N ALA A 120 27.22 -47.18 17.26
CA ALA A 120 28.55 -46.82 17.77
C ALA A 120 29.68 -47.76 17.34
N GLN A 121 30.73 -47.14 16.76
CA GLN A 121 32.00 -47.70 16.28
C GLN A 121 31.89 -48.55 14.99
N ARG A 122 32.63 -48.25 13.90
CA ARG A 122 34.11 -48.14 13.71
C ARG A 122 34.78 -49.52 13.77
N GLU A 123 35.76 -49.85 12.93
CA GLU A 123 36.38 -49.17 11.77
C GLU A 123 36.82 -50.29 10.79
N ASP A 124 37.22 -50.04 9.55
CA ASP A 124 38.60 -49.76 9.08
C ASP A 124 38.70 -50.40 7.66
N ARG A 125 39.63 -50.14 6.72
CA ARG A 125 40.89 -49.38 6.70
C ARG A 125 41.31 -49.06 5.24
N LEU A 126 42.41 -48.31 5.10
CA LEU A 126 43.36 -48.18 3.96
C LEU A 126 43.01 -47.06 2.94
N THR A 127 43.57 -45.84 3.00
CA THR A 127 44.99 -45.36 2.79
C THR A 127 45.39 -45.25 1.32
N LYS A 128 46.20 -44.29 0.81
CA LYS A 128 47.10 -43.18 1.28
C LYS A 128 47.32 -42.28 0.02
N ALA A 129 47.93 -41.08 -0.05
CA ALA A 129 48.37 -39.93 0.81
C ALA A 129 48.82 -38.83 -0.20
N ARG A 130 49.45 -37.65 0.02
CA ARG A 130 49.91 -36.74 1.13
C ARG A 130 50.11 -35.34 0.41
N GLU A 131 50.47 -34.15 0.92
CA GLU A 131 51.07 -33.54 2.13
C GLU A 131 50.35 -32.20 2.47
N ILE A 132 50.27 -31.70 3.72
CA ILE A 132 51.16 -30.77 4.47
C ILE A 132 51.38 -29.41 3.74
N SER A 133 51.13 -28.21 4.32
CA SER A 133 51.08 -27.81 5.76
C SER A 133 49.80 -27.05 6.20
N SER A 134 49.88 -26.24 7.27
CA SER A 134 48.78 -25.88 8.19
C SER A 134 48.84 -24.45 8.75
N ALA A 135 47.68 -23.83 9.06
CA ALA A 135 47.49 -23.02 10.28
C ALA A 135 46.02 -22.58 10.55
N ALA A 136 45.73 -22.40 11.84
CA ALA A 136 44.58 -21.80 12.56
C ALA A 136 43.44 -21.03 11.84
N PRO A 137 42.19 -21.11 12.36
CA PRO A 137 41.13 -20.13 12.09
C PRO A 137 41.32 -18.86 12.94
N ILE A 138 41.17 -17.67 12.34
CA ILE A 138 41.19 -16.38 13.05
C ILE A 138 39.85 -15.67 12.87
N THR A 139 39.31 -15.14 13.98
CA THR A 139 38.09 -14.32 14.02
C THR A 139 38.28 -13.00 13.26
N GLY A 140 37.43 -12.71 12.27
CA GLY A 140 37.51 -11.51 11.45
C GLY A 140 36.16 -10.82 11.25
N THR A 141 35.80 -9.90 12.15
CA THR A 141 34.60 -9.07 12.01
C THR A 141 34.82 -7.94 11.00
N ALA A 142 34.21 -8.04 9.82
CA ALA A 142 34.34 -7.04 8.74
C ALA A 142 33.25 -5.95 8.84
N LEU A 143 33.44 -4.97 9.72
CA LEU A 143 32.57 -3.80 9.83
C LEU A 143 32.94 -2.74 8.77
N VAL A 144 32.09 -2.51 7.76
CA VAL A 144 32.33 -1.48 6.72
C VAL A 144 32.01 -0.09 7.26
N MET A 145 32.98 0.51 7.94
CA MET A 145 32.98 1.93 8.32
C MET A 145 33.42 2.81 7.15
N TYR A 146 32.56 3.75 6.74
CA TYR A 146 32.99 4.88 5.91
C TYR A 146 33.96 5.76 6.71
N ARG A 147 35.13 6.08 6.13
CA ARG A 147 36.00 7.15 6.62
C ARG A 147 36.51 8.01 5.47
N PHE A 148 36.13 9.29 5.50
CA PHE A 148 36.80 10.32 4.72
C PHE A 148 38.22 10.55 5.27
N LEU A 149 39.18 10.81 4.38
CA LEU A 149 40.52 11.27 4.75
C LEU A 149 40.57 12.80 4.70
N ALA A 150 40.69 13.43 5.87
CA ALA A 150 41.04 14.83 6.03
C ALA A 150 41.70 15.04 7.41
N MET A 151 43.04 14.95 7.45
CA MET A 151 43.87 15.34 8.59
C MET A 151 45.14 15.98 8.03
N GLY A 152 45.42 17.21 8.44
CA GLY A 152 46.74 17.83 8.32
C GLY A 152 47.24 18.17 9.72
N ASP A 153 48.48 17.78 10.04
CA ASP A 153 49.09 18.07 11.34
C ASP A 153 49.56 19.54 11.43
N PRO A 154 49.34 20.20 12.58
CA PRO A 154 50.03 21.44 12.93
C PRO A 154 51.05 21.19 14.06
N SER A 155 52.32 21.54 13.87
CA SER A 155 53.26 21.66 14.99
C SER A 155 54.28 22.80 14.81
N SER A 156 54.52 23.52 15.91
CA SER A 156 55.60 24.49 16.18
C SER A 156 55.81 25.72 15.26
N GLY A 157 55.90 26.90 15.90
CA GLY A 157 56.95 27.88 15.57
C GLY A 157 56.54 29.34 15.29
N PHE A 158 56.75 30.21 16.29
CA PHE A 158 57.15 31.64 16.22
C PHE A 158 56.67 32.59 15.08
N GLY A 159 56.27 33.83 15.44
CA GLY A 159 56.40 34.97 14.50
C GLY A 159 55.41 36.14 14.64
N THR A 160 55.75 37.13 15.46
CA THR A 160 55.43 38.59 15.35
C THR A 160 54.40 39.11 14.31
N LEU A 161 53.35 39.76 14.82
CA LEU A 161 52.98 41.20 14.68
C LEU A 161 53.61 42.06 13.54
N PRO A 162 52.96 43.17 13.06
CA PRO A 162 51.53 43.54 13.13
C PRO A 162 50.94 44.36 11.92
N SER A 163 49.69 44.82 12.08
CA SER A 163 49.19 46.20 11.82
C SER A 163 48.58 46.65 10.45
N LEU A 164 47.45 47.38 10.58
CA LEU A 164 46.98 48.59 9.85
C LEU A 164 46.64 48.50 8.33
N ASP A 165 45.69 49.27 7.74
CA ASP A 165 44.46 49.91 8.25
C ASP A 165 43.51 50.38 7.10
N THR A 166 42.28 50.83 7.44
CA THR A 166 41.38 51.77 6.72
C THR A 166 41.21 51.78 5.18
N ALA A 167 40.06 51.24 4.73
CA ALA A 167 38.88 51.98 4.19
C ALA A 167 38.86 52.77 2.84
N PHE A 168 37.60 52.97 2.38
CA PHE A 168 37.05 53.89 1.34
C PHE A 168 37.02 53.49 -0.16
N SER A 169 36.09 54.15 -0.88
CA SER A 169 35.60 53.93 -2.27
C SER A 169 35.43 55.32 -2.95
N PRO A 170 34.72 55.56 -4.09
CA PRO A 170 34.06 54.70 -5.10
C PRO A 170 34.21 55.16 -6.60
N SER A 171 33.51 54.50 -7.56
CA SER A 171 32.58 55.09 -8.58
C SER A 171 32.70 54.70 -10.08
N ARG A 172 31.51 54.53 -10.75
CA ARG A 172 31.14 54.72 -12.19
C ARG A 172 31.87 53.92 -13.31
N ALA A 173 31.31 53.62 -14.51
CA ALA A 173 29.92 53.56 -15.07
C ALA A 173 29.88 52.81 -16.46
N ASN A 174 28.69 52.49 -16.99
CA ASN A 174 28.43 51.74 -18.27
C ASN A 174 28.50 52.59 -19.57
N PRO A 175 28.47 51.98 -20.79
CA PRO A 175 27.22 51.84 -21.58
C PRO A 175 27.07 50.52 -22.43
N ILE A 176 26.04 50.42 -23.31
CA ILE A 176 25.46 49.15 -23.88
C ILE A 176 24.92 49.36 -25.34
N MET A 177 24.55 48.28 -26.08
CA MET A 177 23.62 48.14 -27.28
C MET A 177 24.22 48.14 -28.72
N SER A 178 23.55 47.70 -29.83
CA SER A 178 22.67 46.52 -30.13
C SER A 178 22.23 46.43 -31.64
N VAL A 179 22.13 45.21 -32.23
CA VAL A 179 21.35 44.68 -33.43
C VAL A 179 20.77 45.60 -34.55
N PRO A 180 20.78 45.16 -35.84
CA PRO A 180 19.54 45.16 -36.67
C PRO A 180 19.37 43.98 -37.69
N ALA A 181 18.25 43.94 -38.44
CA ALA A 181 17.92 42.93 -39.49
C ALA A 181 17.01 43.48 -40.63
N PRO A 182 16.82 42.79 -41.78
CA PRO A 182 15.77 43.08 -42.79
C PRO A 182 14.88 41.87 -43.22
N SER A 183 13.97 42.02 -44.21
CA SER A 183 12.78 41.17 -44.44
C SER A 183 12.26 41.04 -45.91
N PHE A 184 10.98 40.65 -46.12
CA PHE A 184 10.17 40.44 -47.37
C PHE A 184 10.25 39.06 -48.09
N ALA A 185 9.21 38.51 -48.78
CA ALA A 185 7.72 38.58 -48.64
C ALA A 185 6.95 37.58 -49.57
N ARG A 186 5.89 36.91 -49.05
CA ARG A 186 4.50 36.60 -49.59
C ARG A 186 4.24 36.17 -51.06
N PRO A 187 3.01 35.72 -51.50
CA PRO A 187 1.68 35.67 -50.83
C PRO A 187 0.90 34.32 -50.98
N CYS A 188 -0.43 34.40 -50.87
CA CYS A 188 -1.51 33.40 -51.03
C CYS A 188 -2.23 33.00 -49.72
N THR A 189 -3.49 32.58 -49.87
CA THR A 189 -4.61 33.03 -49.00
C THR A 189 -5.89 32.20 -49.20
N CYS A 190 -6.69 31.97 -48.14
CA CYS A 190 -8.16 31.85 -48.23
C CYS A 190 -8.87 32.11 -46.87
N SER A 191 -9.71 33.15 -46.85
CA SER A 191 -10.94 33.43 -46.06
C SER A 191 -11.33 32.67 -44.76
N PRO A 192 -11.64 33.42 -43.67
CA PRO A 192 -12.47 33.00 -42.52
C PRO A 192 -13.77 33.86 -42.33
N SER A 193 -14.56 33.57 -41.27
CA SER A 193 -15.74 34.32 -40.74
C SER A 193 -17.13 33.93 -41.30
N PRO A 194 -18.26 34.14 -40.58
CA PRO A 194 -18.45 35.02 -39.40
C PRO A 194 -19.07 34.41 -38.13
N LEU A 195 -18.96 35.20 -37.04
CA LEU A 195 -19.72 35.08 -35.79
C LEU A 195 -21.11 35.74 -35.94
N VAL A 196 -22.09 35.27 -35.15
CA VAL A 196 -23.30 36.03 -34.79
C VAL A 196 -23.50 35.93 -33.28
N SER A 197 -23.86 37.04 -32.65
CA SER A 197 -24.15 37.15 -31.21
C SER A 197 -25.59 37.64 -31.01
N TYR A 198 -26.23 37.23 -29.91
CA TYR A 198 -27.45 37.87 -29.39
C TYR A 198 -27.55 37.74 -27.86
N THR A 199 -28.37 38.60 -27.25
CA THR A 199 -28.47 38.87 -25.81
C THR A 199 -29.92 38.79 -25.29
N GLY A 200 -30.10 38.64 -23.96
CA GLY A 200 -31.39 38.48 -23.27
C GLY A 200 -31.38 37.23 -22.37
N THR A 201 -31.44 37.23 -21.02
CA THR A 201 -32.00 38.10 -19.96
C THR A 201 -33.44 37.72 -19.53
N LEU A 202 -33.70 37.78 -18.21
CA LEU A 202 -34.96 37.64 -17.43
C LEU A 202 -35.43 36.25 -16.92
N GLN A 203 -35.18 36.04 -15.62
CA GLN A 203 -36.14 35.83 -14.51
C GLN A 203 -37.08 34.59 -14.43
N TYR A 204 -37.26 34.16 -13.17
CA TYR A 204 -38.30 33.25 -12.67
C TYR A 204 -39.72 33.81 -12.84
N LEU A 205 -40.72 32.92 -12.95
CA LEU A 205 -42.05 33.14 -12.35
C LEU A 205 -42.80 31.81 -12.07
N THR A 206 -43.81 31.89 -11.20
CA THR A 206 -44.59 30.77 -10.64
C THR A 206 -45.93 30.52 -11.36
N PRO A 207 -46.49 29.30 -11.34
CA PRO A 207 -47.88 29.06 -11.76
C PRO A 207 -48.89 29.49 -10.68
N GLY A 208 -49.93 30.23 -11.09
CA GLY A 208 -51.12 30.57 -10.30
C GLY A 208 -52.34 29.70 -10.64
N ALA A 209 -53.50 29.97 -10.02
CA ALA A 209 -54.69 29.10 -10.04
C ALA A 209 -55.95 29.75 -10.65
N LEU A 210 -57.09 29.03 -10.58
CA LEU A 210 -58.48 29.38 -10.99
C LEU A 210 -58.79 29.15 -12.50
N THR A 211 -59.99 28.72 -12.95
CA THR A 211 -61.29 28.41 -12.29
C THR A 211 -62.23 27.55 -13.17
N ARG A 212 -63.17 26.80 -12.54
CA ARG A 212 -64.51 26.36 -13.07
C ARG A 212 -64.53 25.37 -14.28
N ASP A 213 -65.53 24.50 -14.50
CA ASP A 213 -66.91 24.32 -13.97
C ASP A 213 -67.28 22.83 -13.66
N ALA A 214 -68.54 22.54 -13.28
CA ALA A 214 -69.09 21.19 -13.00
C ALA A 214 -70.54 21.05 -13.53
N PRO A 215 -71.12 19.82 -13.62
CA PRO A 215 -72.13 19.46 -12.60
C PRO A 215 -72.30 17.96 -12.22
N CYS A 216 -72.56 17.75 -10.92
CA CYS A 216 -73.59 16.91 -10.27
C CYS A 216 -73.92 15.45 -10.71
N ASN A 217 -73.80 14.51 -9.75
CA ASN A 217 -74.95 13.92 -9.04
C ASN A 217 -74.54 13.16 -7.74
N GLY A 218 -75.43 13.13 -6.72
CA GLY A 218 -75.24 12.45 -5.41
C GLY A 218 -76.01 11.11 -5.31
N PRO A 219 -76.20 10.47 -4.12
CA PRO A 219 -76.65 11.12 -2.86
C PRO A 219 -76.16 10.59 -1.47
N PHE A 220 -76.14 11.47 -0.43
CA PHE A 220 -76.39 11.29 1.03
C PHE A 220 -75.70 10.16 1.87
N ILE A 221 -75.50 10.21 3.22
CA ILE A 221 -76.04 11.03 4.35
C ILE A 221 -74.95 11.33 5.44
N SER A 222 -75.31 12.03 6.54
CA SER A 222 -74.48 12.60 7.65
C SER A 222 -73.95 11.58 8.72
N GLU A 223 -73.15 11.88 9.78
CA GLU A 223 -73.11 13.00 10.77
C GLU A 223 -71.71 13.34 11.39
N ARG A 224 -71.70 14.25 12.40
CA ARG A 224 -70.59 14.82 13.23
C ARG A 224 -71.16 15.20 14.63
N PRO A 225 -70.39 15.73 15.62
CA PRO A 225 -69.03 15.47 16.10
C PRO A 225 -68.96 15.28 17.65
N ALA A 226 -67.78 15.05 18.25
CA ALA A 226 -67.58 15.28 19.69
C ALA A 226 -66.13 15.61 20.11
N GLN A 227 -65.97 16.65 20.94
CA GLN A 227 -64.84 16.81 21.88
C GLN A 227 -65.37 16.56 23.31
N LYS A 228 -64.61 15.87 24.17
CA LYS A 228 -64.61 16.17 25.63
C LYS A 228 -63.43 15.55 26.36
N VAL A 229 -63.13 16.11 27.54
CA VAL A 229 -61.93 15.86 28.36
C VAL A 229 -62.30 15.18 29.68
N LYS A 230 -61.49 14.19 30.09
CA LYS A 230 -61.24 13.70 31.47
C LYS A 230 -59.99 12.79 31.39
N GLY A 231 -58.97 12.83 32.25
CA GLY A 231 -58.63 13.82 33.29
C GLY A 231 -58.48 13.21 34.69
N GLN A 232 -57.24 12.89 35.10
CA GLN A 232 -56.87 12.80 36.52
C GLN A 232 -55.34 12.92 36.75
N LEU A 233 -54.98 13.76 37.73
CA LEU A 233 -53.69 13.98 38.41
C LEU A 233 -53.91 13.54 39.90
N PRO A 234 -53.05 13.76 40.94
CA PRO A 234 -51.86 14.64 41.01
C PRO A 234 -50.64 14.24 41.92
N HIS A 235 -49.58 15.06 41.85
CA HIS A 235 -48.60 15.42 42.94
C HIS A 235 -47.69 14.32 43.56
N ARG A 236 -46.53 14.60 44.20
CA ARG A 236 -45.58 15.74 44.46
C ARG A 236 -44.21 15.05 44.76
N GLU A 237 -42.99 15.47 44.41
CA GLU A 237 -42.26 16.76 44.43
C GLU A 237 -41.73 17.22 45.81
N VAL A 238 -40.48 17.73 45.84
CA VAL A 238 -39.72 18.35 46.99
C VAL A 238 -39.16 17.31 48.01
N ASP A 239 -37.93 17.35 48.56
CA ASP A 239 -36.91 18.42 48.74
C ASP A 239 -35.42 17.91 48.68
N ARG A 240 -34.46 18.80 48.99
CA ARG A 240 -33.01 18.59 49.13
C ARG A 240 -32.59 18.04 50.51
N GLN A 241 -31.45 17.35 50.58
CA GLN A 241 -30.44 17.60 51.62
C GLN A 241 -29.03 17.15 51.24
N GLN A 242 -28.05 17.60 52.04
CA GLN A 242 -26.62 17.24 51.93
C GLN A 242 -26.31 16.06 52.86
N GLN A 243 -25.32 15.21 52.54
CA GLN A 243 -24.05 15.16 53.31
C GLN A 243 -23.04 14.10 52.81
N SER A 244 -21.85 14.20 53.39
CA SER A 244 -20.57 13.54 53.12
C SER A 244 -20.41 12.12 53.68
N GLN A 245 -19.20 11.56 53.46
CA GLN A 245 -18.58 10.35 54.04
C GLN A 245 -18.87 9.06 53.26
N GLN A 246 -17.88 8.35 52.68
CA GLN A 246 -16.66 7.68 53.22
C GLN A 246 -16.98 6.23 53.62
N TRP A 247 -15.94 5.42 53.92
CA TRP A 247 -15.96 3.97 54.18
C TRP A 247 -16.03 3.06 52.94
N ASN A 248 -15.45 1.86 52.94
CA ASN A 248 -14.11 1.46 53.43
C ASN A 248 -13.74 0.09 52.85
N SER A 249 -12.47 -0.31 52.98
CA SER A 249 -12.03 -1.68 52.64
C SER A 249 -12.67 -2.74 53.54
N ALA A 250 -13.14 -3.84 52.95
CA ALA A 250 -13.46 -5.07 53.66
C ALA A 250 -12.95 -6.29 52.85
N HIS A 251 -11.95 -7.00 53.40
CA HIS A 251 -11.53 -8.29 52.85
C HIS A 251 -12.53 -9.38 53.26
N ILE A 252 -12.92 -10.25 52.33
CA ILE A 252 -13.38 -11.60 52.66
C ILE A 252 -12.47 -12.60 51.93
N LYS A 253 -11.71 -13.37 52.70
CA LYS A 253 -11.06 -14.60 52.20
C LYS A 253 -12.10 -15.72 52.24
N VAL A 254 -12.28 -16.44 51.14
CA VAL A 254 -12.83 -17.79 51.16
C VAL A 254 -11.74 -18.73 50.64
N ILE A 255 -11.35 -19.70 51.46
CA ILE A 255 -10.37 -20.73 51.11
C ILE A 255 -11.14 -21.97 50.69
N VAL A 256 -10.92 -22.46 49.47
CA VAL A 256 -11.27 -23.82 49.06
C VAL A 256 -10.06 -24.45 48.38
N ASN A 257 -9.30 -25.24 49.13
CA ASN A 257 -8.40 -26.23 48.54
C ASN A 257 -9.23 -27.47 48.16
N PHE A 258 -8.99 -28.09 47.00
CA PHE A 258 -8.74 -29.54 46.98
C PHE A 258 -7.99 -30.00 45.71
N ARG A 259 -7.34 -31.15 45.89
CA ARG A 259 -6.27 -31.81 45.12
C ARG A 259 -6.37 -31.87 43.58
N ILE A 260 -5.18 -31.87 42.99
CA ILE A 260 -4.82 -32.43 41.67
C ILE A 260 -5.25 -33.90 41.55
N SER A 261 -5.77 -34.29 40.39
CA SER A 261 -5.90 -35.69 39.93
C SER A 261 -5.53 -35.81 38.44
N ARG A 262 -4.81 -36.86 38.06
CA ARG A 262 -4.54 -37.22 36.65
C ARG A 262 -5.62 -38.19 36.15
N GLY A 263 -5.99 -38.16 34.86
CA GLY A 263 -6.84 -39.22 34.28
C GLY A 263 -7.30 -39.04 32.84
N LEU A 264 -6.62 -39.73 31.92
CA LEU A 264 -7.11 -40.50 30.75
C LEU A 264 -8.42 -40.11 30.02
N ALA A 265 -8.36 -40.13 28.69
CA ALA A 265 -9.53 -40.15 27.81
C ALA A 265 -10.12 -41.58 27.63
N TYR A 266 -11.42 -41.67 27.32
CA TYR A 266 -12.03 -42.77 26.53
C TYR A 266 -13.37 -42.35 25.90
N THR A 267 -14.06 -43.25 25.20
CA THR A 267 -14.99 -42.96 24.09
C THR A 267 -16.41 -43.57 24.24
N THR A 268 -17.30 -43.26 23.27
CA THR A 268 -18.66 -43.82 23.03
C THR A 268 -19.78 -43.24 23.94
N ARG A 269 -21.08 -43.17 23.56
CA ARG A 269 -21.90 -43.89 22.54
C ARG A 269 -23.03 -43.00 21.94
N PRO A 270 -23.66 -43.42 20.83
CA PRO A 270 -25.09 -43.15 20.61
C PRO A 270 -25.89 -44.30 19.96
N ASN A 271 -27.03 -44.70 20.56
CA ASN A 271 -28.21 -45.39 19.95
C ASN A 271 -29.29 -45.63 21.04
N PRO A 272 -30.61 -45.84 20.73
CA PRO A 272 -31.13 -46.79 19.73
C PRO A 272 -32.13 -46.23 18.69
N ARG A 273 -32.56 -47.11 17.75
CA ARG A 273 -33.50 -46.84 16.64
C ARG A 273 -34.83 -47.58 16.79
N LEU A 274 -35.89 -46.99 16.23
CA LEU A 274 -37.03 -47.63 15.53
C LEU A 274 -37.64 -46.59 14.54
N VAL A 275 -38.32 -46.93 13.43
CA VAL A 275 -38.22 -48.05 12.47
C VAL A 275 -38.97 -47.67 11.17
N SER A 276 -38.80 -48.41 10.06
CA SER A 276 -39.52 -48.29 8.76
C SER A 276 -39.24 -47.03 7.90
N ALA A 277 -39.20 -47.07 6.56
CA ALA A 277 -39.08 -48.19 5.61
C ALA A 277 -38.35 -47.73 4.32
N SER A 278 -37.72 -48.65 3.60
CA SER A 278 -36.97 -48.37 2.36
C SER A 278 -37.84 -48.44 1.10
N PRO A 279 -37.49 -47.67 0.06
CA PRO A 279 -37.43 -48.25 -1.31
C PRO A 279 -35.99 -48.38 -1.85
N ILE A 280 -35.84 -49.23 -2.88
CA ILE A 280 -34.57 -49.57 -3.56
C ILE A 280 -34.29 -48.58 -4.72
N PRO A 281 -33.02 -48.27 -5.06
CA PRO A 281 -32.69 -47.10 -5.89
C PRO A 281 -32.98 -47.28 -7.39
N GLY A 282 -33.70 -46.33 -7.97
CA GLY A 282 -33.84 -46.16 -9.42
C GLY A 282 -32.83 -45.16 -9.99
N LYS A 283 -32.10 -45.55 -11.04
CA LYS A 283 -31.25 -44.63 -11.83
C LYS A 283 -32.12 -43.53 -12.44
N ARG A 284 -31.97 -42.28 -12.01
CA ARG A 284 -32.53 -41.11 -12.70
C ARG A 284 -31.48 -40.49 -13.61
N ASN A 285 -31.60 -40.75 -14.91
CA ASN A 285 -30.93 -39.92 -15.92
C ASN A 285 -31.49 -38.49 -15.80
N GLY A 286 -30.62 -37.48 -15.74
CA GLY A 286 -30.99 -36.07 -15.49
C GLY A 286 -31.63 -35.35 -16.68
N SER A 287 -32.52 -36.00 -17.44
CA SER A 287 -33.22 -35.38 -18.57
C SER A 287 -34.33 -34.45 -18.07
N VAL A 288 -34.04 -33.15 -17.99
CA VAL A 288 -35.08 -32.12 -17.83
C VAL A 288 -35.87 -32.07 -19.14
N SER A 289 -37.14 -32.49 -19.12
CA SER A 289 -38.02 -32.41 -20.28
C SER A 289 -38.24 -30.95 -20.69
N GLY A 290 -38.11 -30.67 -21.98
CA GLY A 290 -38.21 -29.30 -22.50
C GLY A 290 -39.63 -28.74 -22.42
N MET A 291 -39.82 -27.69 -21.62
CA MET A 291 -40.92 -26.73 -21.80
C MET A 291 -40.34 -25.42 -22.32
N ALA A 292 -40.37 -25.22 -23.63
CA ALA A 292 -40.23 -23.89 -24.21
C ALA A 292 -41.53 -23.10 -23.96
N GLY A 293 -41.44 -21.83 -23.57
CA GLY A 293 -42.61 -20.94 -23.49
C GLY A 293 -42.86 -20.23 -22.15
N LEU A 294 -41.99 -20.35 -21.15
CA LEU A 294 -42.00 -19.49 -19.96
C LEU A 294 -40.68 -18.74 -19.82
N GLY A 295 -40.77 -17.45 -19.50
CA GLY A 295 -39.62 -16.54 -19.37
C GLY A 295 -38.87 -16.71 -18.06
N SER A 296 -37.78 -15.96 -17.92
CA SER A 296 -36.90 -15.97 -16.73
C SER A 296 -37.69 -15.85 -15.42
N PRO A 297 -37.37 -16.67 -14.39
CA PRO A 297 -38.10 -16.65 -13.14
C PRO A 297 -37.99 -15.28 -12.46
N ASN A 298 -39.15 -14.68 -12.15
CA ASN A 298 -39.22 -13.51 -11.27
C ASN A 298 -38.71 -13.89 -9.86
N VAL A 299 -38.23 -12.92 -9.09
CA VAL A 299 -37.56 -13.11 -7.78
C VAL A 299 -38.46 -13.78 -6.72
N HIS A 300 -39.76 -13.91 -6.99
CA HIS A 300 -40.74 -14.62 -6.16
C HIS A 300 -41.34 -15.89 -6.81
N SER A 301 -40.72 -16.44 -7.86
CA SER A 301 -41.22 -17.69 -8.48
C SER A 301 -40.87 -18.91 -7.61
N ALA A 302 -41.83 -19.83 -7.44
CA ALA A 302 -41.62 -21.09 -6.72
C ALA A 302 -41.00 -22.21 -7.58
N LEU A 303 -40.34 -21.86 -8.69
CA LEU A 303 -39.66 -22.83 -9.55
C LEU A 303 -38.33 -23.28 -8.91
N PRO A 304 -37.96 -24.57 -9.00
CA PRO A 304 -36.68 -25.04 -8.48
C PRO A 304 -35.52 -24.42 -9.26
N ILE A 305 -34.60 -23.76 -8.56
CA ILE A 305 -33.34 -23.25 -9.13
C ILE A 305 -32.60 -24.45 -9.75
N SER A 306 -32.10 -24.25 -10.98
CA SER A 306 -31.41 -25.32 -11.69
C SER A 306 -30.14 -25.76 -10.95
N PRO A 307 -29.84 -27.08 -10.83
CA PRO A 307 -28.65 -27.55 -10.12
C PRO A 307 -27.34 -27.04 -10.71
N TYR A 308 -27.35 -26.64 -11.99
CA TYR A 308 -26.21 -26.07 -12.71
C TYR A 308 -26.14 -24.53 -12.64
N ALA A 309 -27.05 -23.85 -11.93
CA ALA A 309 -26.96 -22.40 -11.71
C ALA A 309 -25.68 -22.05 -10.92
N PRO A 310 -24.93 -20.99 -11.29
CA PRO A 310 -23.68 -20.62 -10.63
C PRO A 310 -23.85 -20.30 -9.15
N ARG A 311 -23.15 -21.05 -8.29
CA ARG A 311 -23.04 -20.77 -6.85
C ARG A 311 -21.79 -19.96 -6.59
N ILE A 312 -21.97 -18.71 -6.19
CA ILE A 312 -20.88 -17.75 -5.92
C ILE A 312 -20.45 -17.88 -4.45
N HIS A 313 -19.15 -18.09 -4.21
CA HIS A 313 -18.60 -18.30 -2.86
C HIS A 313 -17.83 -17.09 -2.33
N SER A 314 -17.27 -16.30 -3.24
CA SER A 314 -16.42 -15.12 -2.98
C SER A 314 -17.14 -13.88 -2.41
N ILE A 315 -18.43 -13.71 -2.70
CA ILE A 315 -19.19 -12.49 -2.37
C ILE A 315 -20.69 -12.80 -2.22
N SER A 316 -21.34 -12.10 -1.29
CA SER A 316 -22.80 -12.18 -1.06
C SER A 316 -23.57 -11.15 -1.89
N ASP A 317 -24.85 -11.41 -2.14
CA ASP A 317 -25.78 -10.39 -2.63
C ASP A 317 -25.87 -9.18 -1.67
N GLY A 318 -26.01 -7.98 -2.21
CA GLY A 318 -26.04 -6.71 -1.47
C GLY A 318 -24.70 -6.27 -0.86
N ALA A 319 -23.59 -6.97 -1.15
CA ALA A 319 -22.28 -6.66 -0.57
C ALA A 319 -21.69 -5.34 -1.08
N TRP A 320 -20.96 -4.66 -0.19
CA TRP A 320 -20.20 -3.43 -0.50
C TRP A 320 -18.72 -3.73 -0.76
N VAL A 321 -18.16 -3.11 -1.79
CA VAL A 321 -16.77 -3.27 -2.24
C VAL A 321 -16.14 -1.91 -2.57
N ASN A 322 -14.80 -1.84 -2.57
CA ASN A 322 -14.06 -0.57 -2.64
C ASN A 322 -13.17 -0.45 -3.90
N GLN A 323 -13.05 -1.55 -4.66
CA GLN A 323 -12.22 -1.69 -5.86
C GLN A 323 -13.06 -1.70 -7.14
N LYS A 324 -12.46 -1.30 -8.27
CA LYS A 324 -13.13 -1.24 -9.58
C LYS A 324 -13.27 -2.60 -10.23
N VAL A 325 -12.23 -3.44 -10.14
CA VAL A 325 -12.29 -4.81 -10.64
C VAL A 325 -12.39 -5.79 -9.48
N LEU A 326 -13.48 -6.55 -9.46
CA LEU A 326 -13.78 -7.56 -8.44
C LEU A 326 -13.50 -8.96 -9.00
N LEU A 327 -12.65 -9.72 -8.31
CA LEU A 327 -12.52 -11.15 -8.53
C LEU A 327 -13.67 -11.90 -7.87
N ILE A 328 -14.34 -12.75 -8.65
CA ILE A 328 -15.35 -13.70 -8.20
C ILE A 328 -14.88 -15.12 -8.49
N HIS A 329 -15.11 -16.03 -7.55
CA HIS A 329 -15.03 -17.48 -7.77
C HIS A 329 -16.30 -18.19 -7.28
N GLY A 330 -16.59 -19.34 -7.89
CA GLY A 330 -17.81 -20.12 -7.67
C GLY A 330 -17.76 -21.53 -8.26
N THR A 331 -18.86 -22.27 -8.13
CA THR A 331 -19.05 -23.60 -8.74
C THR A 331 -20.42 -23.74 -9.43
N VAL A 332 -20.52 -24.70 -10.35
CA VAL A 332 -21.78 -25.09 -11.04
C VAL A 332 -22.01 -26.59 -10.89
N GLY A 333 -23.27 -27.05 -10.89
CA GLY A 333 -23.57 -28.48 -10.75
C GLY A 333 -23.13 -29.02 -9.39
N ASP A 334 -22.72 -30.29 -9.34
CA ASP A 334 -22.07 -30.89 -8.18
C ASP A 334 -20.71 -31.46 -8.63
N PRO A 335 -19.57 -30.88 -8.22
CA PRO A 335 -18.24 -31.37 -8.59
C PRO A 335 -17.97 -32.81 -8.16
N GLU A 336 -18.53 -33.26 -7.02
CA GLU A 336 -18.28 -34.60 -6.48
C GLU A 336 -19.12 -35.67 -7.18
N ALA A 337 -20.35 -35.33 -7.58
CA ALA A 337 -21.22 -36.23 -8.33
C ALA A 337 -20.92 -36.26 -9.84
N GLN A 338 -20.71 -35.10 -10.47
CA GLN A 338 -20.37 -34.98 -11.89
C GLN A 338 -19.71 -33.63 -12.22
N ALA A 339 -18.38 -33.63 -12.34
CA ALA A 339 -17.61 -32.52 -12.87
C ALA A 339 -18.02 -32.15 -14.31
N VAL A 340 -18.28 -30.86 -14.58
CA VAL A 340 -18.63 -30.34 -15.92
C VAL A 340 -17.68 -29.23 -16.39
N GLU A 341 -17.39 -29.23 -17.70
CA GLU A 341 -16.71 -28.11 -18.39
C GLU A 341 -17.76 -27.23 -19.08
N GLY A 342 -17.48 -25.94 -19.28
CA GLY A 342 -18.38 -25.01 -19.96
C GLY A 342 -17.91 -23.57 -19.85
N ASN A 343 -18.83 -22.60 -19.95
CA ASN A 343 -18.54 -21.18 -19.76
C ASN A 343 -19.63 -20.48 -18.93
N ILE A 344 -19.22 -19.52 -18.10
CA ILE A 344 -20.08 -18.50 -17.49
C ILE A 344 -20.09 -17.29 -18.41
N SER A 345 -21.25 -16.87 -18.90
CA SER A 345 -21.42 -15.53 -19.46
C SER A 345 -21.78 -14.57 -18.31
N LEU A 346 -20.91 -13.60 -18.06
CA LEU A 346 -21.10 -12.54 -17.08
C LEU A 346 -21.59 -11.28 -17.78
N SER A 347 -22.76 -10.78 -17.38
CA SER A 347 -23.37 -9.55 -17.90
C SER A 347 -23.88 -8.65 -16.76
N ARG A 348 -24.11 -7.36 -17.06
CA ARG A 348 -24.87 -6.45 -16.21
C ARG A 348 -26.32 -6.33 -16.71
N LEU A 349 -27.28 -6.13 -15.81
CA LEU A 349 -28.70 -5.98 -16.17
C LEU A 349 -29.09 -4.61 -16.75
N ASP A 350 -28.13 -3.69 -16.86
CA ASP A 350 -28.27 -2.38 -17.50
C ASP A 350 -27.50 -2.29 -18.82
N ASP A 351 -26.83 -3.38 -19.25
CA ASP A 351 -25.94 -3.48 -20.41
C ASP A 351 -24.82 -2.41 -20.48
N ASP A 352 -24.57 -1.67 -19.39
CA ASP A 352 -23.58 -0.58 -19.29
C ASP A 352 -22.13 -1.07 -19.47
N PHE A 353 -21.87 -2.35 -19.23
CA PHE A 353 -20.59 -2.99 -19.52
C PHE A 353 -20.81 -4.28 -20.34
N PRO A 354 -20.07 -4.48 -21.46
CA PRO A 354 -20.26 -5.64 -22.32
C PRO A 354 -20.07 -6.98 -21.62
N ALA A 355 -20.80 -8.00 -22.07
CA ALA A 355 -20.74 -9.33 -21.47
C ALA A 355 -19.41 -10.05 -21.76
N ILE A 356 -18.82 -10.68 -20.73
CA ILE A 356 -17.55 -11.41 -20.84
C ILE A 356 -17.78 -12.88 -20.47
N ASN A 357 -17.19 -13.79 -21.26
CA ASN A 357 -17.27 -15.23 -21.05
C ASN A 357 -16.05 -15.74 -20.28
N TRP A 358 -16.28 -16.52 -19.23
CA TRP A 358 -15.27 -17.08 -18.34
C TRP A 358 -15.33 -18.61 -18.32
N PRO A 359 -14.20 -19.33 -18.37
CA PRO A 359 -14.20 -20.78 -18.42
C PRO A 359 -14.72 -21.41 -17.13
N VAL A 360 -15.46 -22.51 -17.29
CA VAL A 360 -15.76 -23.46 -16.21
C VAL A 360 -14.89 -24.71 -16.43
N THR A 361 -14.13 -25.05 -15.41
CA THR A 361 -13.21 -26.20 -15.37
C THR A 361 -13.59 -27.11 -14.21
N GLU A 362 -13.90 -28.37 -14.49
CA GLU A 362 -14.22 -29.40 -13.49
C GLU A 362 -15.24 -28.88 -12.44
N SER A 363 -16.32 -28.25 -12.92
CA SER A 363 -17.38 -27.58 -12.15
C SER A 363 -17.00 -26.31 -11.38
N HIS A 364 -15.78 -25.77 -11.53
CA HIS A 364 -15.29 -24.55 -10.88
C HIS A 364 -15.07 -23.40 -11.87
N PHE A 365 -15.26 -22.15 -11.44
CA PHE A 365 -14.99 -20.98 -12.27
C PHE A 365 -14.39 -19.81 -11.49
N LYS A 366 -13.69 -18.93 -12.21
CA LYS A 366 -13.19 -17.62 -11.74
C LYS A 366 -13.53 -16.57 -12.79
N ALA A 367 -13.93 -15.38 -12.36
CA ALA A 367 -14.37 -14.31 -13.23
C ALA A 367 -13.97 -12.94 -12.66
N LEU A 368 -13.62 -11.99 -13.53
CA LEU A 368 -13.41 -10.59 -13.16
C LEU A 368 -14.63 -9.76 -13.56
N VAL A 369 -15.11 -8.93 -12.63
CA VAL A 369 -16.22 -8.00 -12.86
C VAL A 369 -15.69 -6.57 -12.89
N TYR A 370 -15.97 -5.84 -13.97
CA TYR A 370 -15.82 -4.38 -13.99
C TYR A 370 -17.01 -3.72 -13.29
N LEU A 371 -16.75 -2.89 -12.28
CA LEU A 371 -17.77 -2.24 -11.46
C LEU A 371 -17.73 -0.72 -11.63
N THR A 372 -18.89 -0.12 -11.90
CA THR A 372 -19.09 1.33 -11.79
C THR A 372 -19.48 1.72 -10.35
N PRO A 373 -19.15 2.94 -9.90
CA PRO A 373 -19.61 3.45 -8.61
C PRO A 373 -21.14 3.34 -8.45
N GLY A 374 -21.61 2.95 -7.27
CA GLY A 374 -23.02 2.71 -7.02
C GLY A 374 -23.41 1.23 -7.15
N MET A 375 -24.63 0.96 -7.65
CA MET A 375 -25.23 -0.37 -7.69
C MET A 375 -24.95 -1.07 -9.02
N ASN A 376 -24.32 -2.25 -8.96
CA ASN A 376 -24.03 -3.10 -10.12
C ASN A 376 -24.91 -4.36 -10.00
N LYS A 377 -25.87 -4.53 -10.91
CA LYS A 377 -26.71 -5.74 -10.97
C LYS A 377 -26.12 -6.73 -11.96
N LEU A 378 -25.60 -7.84 -11.46
CA LEU A 378 -24.82 -8.81 -12.20
C LEU A 378 -25.63 -10.08 -12.48
N ARG A 379 -25.39 -10.68 -13.64
CA ARG A 379 -26.01 -11.92 -14.12
C ARG A 379 -24.93 -12.88 -14.60
N PHE A 380 -25.05 -14.14 -14.16
CA PHE A 380 -24.11 -15.23 -14.43
C PHE A 380 -24.91 -16.36 -15.08
N ASP A 381 -24.80 -16.50 -16.41
CA ASP A 381 -25.47 -17.56 -17.17
C ASP A 381 -24.46 -18.68 -17.49
N PHE A 382 -24.69 -19.89 -16.97
CA PHE A 382 -23.85 -21.04 -17.30
C PHE A 382 -24.32 -21.77 -18.57
N SER A 383 -23.36 -22.12 -19.43
CA SER A 383 -23.55 -22.91 -20.64
C SER A 383 -22.53 -24.05 -20.71
N SER A 384 -22.94 -25.23 -21.20
CA SER A 384 -22.03 -26.36 -21.44
C SER A 384 -22.41 -27.14 -22.69
N PRO A 385 -21.46 -27.49 -23.58
CA PRO A 385 -21.71 -28.39 -24.71
C PRO A 385 -22.22 -29.78 -24.31
N LYS A 386 -22.11 -30.16 -23.03
CA LYS A 386 -22.57 -31.45 -22.48
C LYS A 386 -23.99 -31.38 -21.88
N LEU A 387 -24.61 -30.19 -21.82
CA LEU A 387 -25.95 -29.98 -21.25
C LEU A 387 -26.95 -29.56 -22.33
N ALA A 388 -28.18 -30.05 -22.22
CA ALA A 388 -29.29 -29.63 -23.08
C ALA A 388 -29.66 -28.16 -22.82
N ASN A 389 -30.19 -27.49 -23.84
CA ASN A 389 -30.65 -26.09 -23.82
C ASN A 389 -29.57 -25.01 -23.57
N SER A 390 -28.27 -25.36 -23.50
CA SER A 390 -27.16 -24.39 -23.37
C SER A 390 -27.09 -23.30 -24.45
N ASN A 391 -27.71 -23.53 -25.62
CA ASN A 391 -27.78 -22.57 -26.73
C ASN A 391 -29.17 -21.94 -26.89
N SER A 392 -30.04 -22.04 -25.88
CA SER A 392 -31.39 -21.43 -25.92
C SER A 392 -31.37 -19.98 -25.44
N THR A 393 -32.27 -19.16 -25.99
CA THR A 393 -32.37 -17.72 -25.67
C THR A 393 -32.84 -17.42 -24.24
N ASN A 394 -33.43 -18.41 -23.56
CA ASN A 394 -33.74 -18.37 -22.14
C ASN A 394 -32.77 -19.30 -21.38
N PRO A 395 -31.59 -18.82 -20.93
CA PRO A 395 -30.65 -19.65 -20.19
C PRO A 395 -31.31 -20.17 -18.89
N ILE A 396 -31.19 -21.48 -18.67
CA ILE A 396 -31.84 -22.20 -17.57
C ILE A 396 -30.94 -22.22 -16.32
N HIS A 397 -29.67 -21.84 -16.46
CA HIS A 397 -28.63 -21.96 -15.45
C HIS A 397 -28.12 -20.57 -15.04
N SER A 398 -29.03 -19.70 -14.63
CA SER A 398 -28.76 -18.29 -14.31
C SER A 398 -28.71 -18.03 -12.80
N THR A 399 -27.74 -17.21 -12.38
CA THR A 399 -27.68 -16.61 -11.04
C THR A 399 -27.57 -15.09 -11.15
N PHE A 400 -28.21 -14.38 -10.22
CA PHE A 400 -28.17 -12.91 -10.13
C PHE A 400 -27.65 -12.49 -8.76
N ILE A 401 -26.80 -11.46 -8.72
CA ILE A 401 -26.39 -10.77 -7.47
C ILE A 401 -26.25 -9.27 -7.73
N THR A 402 -26.44 -8.47 -6.68
CA THR A 402 -26.23 -7.02 -6.65
C THR A 402 -24.97 -6.72 -5.84
N VAL A 403 -24.06 -5.92 -6.38
CA VAL A 403 -22.83 -5.48 -5.72
C VAL A 403 -22.76 -3.96 -5.70
N HIS A 404 -22.49 -3.37 -4.53
CA HIS A 404 -22.35 -1.93 -4.37
C HIS A 404 -20.87 -1.53 -4.33
N MET A 405 -20.45 -0.67 -5.25
CA MET A 405 -19.07 -0.19 -5.36
C MET A 405 -18.98 1.24 -4.82
N MET A 406 -18.11 1.48 -3.83
CA MET A 406 -17.86 2.80 -3.25
C MET A 406 -16.37 3.18 -3.41
N PRO A 407 -16.04 4.17 -4.26
CA PRO A 407 -14.66 4.62 -4.41
C PRO A 407 -14.11 5.28 -3.13
N MET A 408 -12.95 4.82 -2.66
CA MET A 408 -12.27 5.40 -1.49
C MET A 408 -11.52 6.71 -1.82
N THR A 409 -12.24 7.73 -2.30
CA THR A 409 -11.69 9.03 -2.73
C THR A 409 -10.83 9.72 -1.66
N ASN A 410 -11.24 9.61 -0.39
CA ASN A 410 -10.53 10.15 0.78
C ASN A 410 -9.20 9.43 1.10
N SER A 411 -8.95 8.25 0.53
CA SER A 411 -7.66 7.56 0.64
C SER A 411 -6.72 8.06 -0.47
N PRO A 412 -5.41 8.21 -0.21
CA PRO A 412 -4.44 8.53 -1.26
C PRO A 412 -4.39 7.41 -2.33
N PRO A 413 -4.20 7.76 -3.61
CA PRO A 413 -4.10 6.79 -4.69
C PRO A 413 -2.73 6.11 -4.72
N LEU A 414 -2.66 4.94 -5.34
CA LEU A 414 -1.50 4.50 -6.08
C LEU A 414 -1.52 5.21 -7.45
N GLN A 415 -0.48 5.99 -7.73
CA GLN A 415 -0.24 6.55 -9.06
C GLN A 415 0.47 5.52 -9.94
N LEU A 416 0.13 5.51 -11.22
CA LEU A 416 0.73 4.63 -12.23
C LEU A 416 1.50 5.51 -13.22
N VAL A 417 2.80 5.26 -13.38
CA VAL A 417 3.70 6.03 -14.24
C VAL A 417 4.31 5.13 -15.30
N ILE A 418 4.37 5.61 -16.55
CA ILE A 418 5.27 5.08 -17.56
C ILE A 418 6.43 6.07 -17.73
N LEU A 419 7.65 5.62 -17.39
CA LEU A 419 8.86 6.41 -17.51
C LEU A 419 9.55 6.15 -18.85
N LEU A 420 9.87 7.22 -19.56
CA LEU A 420 10.53 7.25 -20.85
C LEU A 420 11.87 8.00 -20.78
N GLY A 421 12.83 7.68 -21.63
CA GLY A 421 13.95 8.56 -21.98
C GLY A 421 13.50 9.80 -22.75
N LYS A 422 14.28 10.90 -22.70
CA LYS A 422 13.99 12.15 -23.46
C LYS A 422 13.84 11.91 -24.96
N ASP A 423 14.66 11.02 -25.50
CA ASP A 423 14.76 10.57 -26.89
C ASP A 423 14.04 9.23 -27.16
N SER A 424 13.23 8.73 -26.21
CA SER A 424 12.53 7.45 -26.35
C SER A 424 11.55 7.43 -27.52
N PRO A 425 11.56 6.37 -28.36
CA PRO A 425 10.53 6.09 -29.37
C PRO A 425 9.20 5.63 -28.75
N ALA A 426 9.16 5.43 -27.43
CA ALA A 426 8.01 4.95 -26.66
C ALA A 426 7.47 3.58 -27.11
N THR A 427 8.39 2.63 -27.29
CA THR A 427 8.13 1.23 -27.66
C THR A 427 8.79 0.25 -26.68
N PHE A 428 8.19 -0.92 -26.46
CA PHE A 428 8.74 -2.02 -25.66
C PHE A 428 9.13 -3.24 -26.52
N ASP A 429 9.89 -4.18 -25.97
CA ASP A 429 10.32 -5.39 -26.68
C ASP A 429 9.18 -6.39 -26.86
N SER A 430 9.07 -6.98 -28.06
CA SER A 430 8.08 -8.01 -28.40
C SER A 430 8.56 -8.82 -29.60
N THR A 431 8.00 -10.00 -29.84
CA THR A 431 8.33 -10.81 -31.03
C THR A 431 7.70 -10.22 -32.29
N PRO A 432 8.32 -10.35 -33.48
CA PRO A 432 7.81 -9.71 -34.72
C PRO A 432 6.34 -10.03 -35.03
N ALA A 433 5.90 -11.29 -34.82
CA ALA A 433 4.51 -11.69 -35.03
C ALA A 433 3.53 -11.01 -34.05
N ARG A 434 3.93 -10.76 -32.80
CA ARG A 434 3.13 -9.99 -31.84
C ARG A 434 3.18 -8.48 -32.12
N ILE A 435 4.28 -7.95 -32.68
CA ILE A 435 4.33 -6.55 -33.16
C ILE A 435 3.34 -6.35 -34.32
N GLU A 436 3.23 -7.31 -35.24
CA GLU A 436 2.26 -7.27 -36.34
C GLU A 436 0.79 -7.40 -35.87
N GLN A 437 0.52 -8.22 -34.85
CA GLN A 437 -0.84 -8.51 -34.36
C GLN A 437 -1.35 -7.54 -33.28
N GLU A 438 -0.50 -7.15 -32.34
CA GLU A 438 -0.87 -6.35 -31.15
C GLU A 438 -0.28 -4.94 -31.16
N GLY A 439 0.85 -4.75 -31.86
CA GLY A 439 1.71 -3.58 -31.73
C GLY A 439 2.55 -3.57 -30.43
N ASN A 440 3.58 -2.72 -30.40
CA ASN A 440 4.46 -2.54 -29.22
C ASN A 440 4.67 -1.06 -28.81
N GLY A 441 3.79 -0.17 -29.27
CA GLY A 441 3.84 1.27 -28.94
C GLY A 441 3.20 1.64 -27.61
N LEU A 442 3.35 2.91 -27.23
CA LEU A 442 2.90 3.49 -25.97
C LEU A 442 1.42 3.21 -25.65
N ASP A 443 0.51 3.30 -26.61
CA ASP A 443 -0.92 3.06 -26.38
C ASP A 443 -1.23 1.61 -25.98
N VAL A 444 -0.42 0.66 -26.46
CA VAL A 444 -0.50 -0.76 -26.07
C VAL A 444 0.08 -0.92 -24.67
N ALA A 445 1.22 -0.27 -24.38
CA ALA A 445 1.84 -0.28 -23.06
C ALA A 445 0.91 0.29 -21.96
N ILE A 446 0.21 1.39 -22.25
CA ILE A 446 -0.79 2.01 -21.37
C ILE A 446 -1.92 1.02 -21.04
N LYS A 447 -2.50 0.35 -22.04
CA LYS A 447 -3.57 -0.64 -21.86
C LYS A 447 -3.08 -1.83 -21.03
N LYS A 448 -1.92 -2.41 -21.37
CA LYS A 448 -1.33 -3.56 -20.69
C LYS A 448 -0.95 -3.26 -19.23
N PHE A 449 -0.37 -2.09 -18.96
CA PHE A 449 -0.02 -1.68 -17.61
C PHE A 449 -1.25 -1.36 -16.75
N ARG A 450 -2.27 -0.69 -17.31
CA ARG A 450 -3.56 -0.47 -16.65
C ARG A 450 -4.25 -1.78 -16.27
N MET A 451 -4.24 -2.78 -17.16
CA MET A 451 -4.83 -4.09 -16.87
C MET A 451 -4.07 -4.83 -15.77
N ALA A 452 -2.72 -4.81 -15.81
CA ALA A 452 -1.91 -5.33 -14.70
C ALA A 452 -2.28 -4.69 -13.36
N ALA A 453 -2.45 -3.37 -13.31
CA ALA A 453 -2.88 -2.66 -12.11
C ALA A 453 -4.30 -3.07 -11.64
N TYR A 454 -5.25 -3.28 -12.56
CA TYR A 454 -6.57 -3.83 -12.22
C TYR A 454 -6.51 -5.27 -11.68
N LEU A 455 -5.63 -6.13 -12.21
CA LEU A 455 -5.38 -7.46 -11.68
C LEU A 455 -4.80 -7.40 -10.26
N TRP A 456 -3.86 -6.49 -9.98
CA TRP A 456 -3.35 -6.24 -8.63
C TRP A 456 -4.44 -5.82 -7.65
N GLN A 457 -5.37 -4.97 -8.10
CA GLN A 457 -6.47 -4.47 -7.28
C GLN A 457 -7.45 -5.61 -6.91
N ALA A 458 -7.78 -6.44 -7.90
CA ALA A 458 -8.68 -7.59 -7.74
C ALA A 458 -8.06 -8.68 -6.83
N PHE A 459 -6.80 -9.06 -7.07
CA PHE A 459 -6.03 -9.98 -6.23
C PHE A 459 -5.95 -9.47 -4.79
N THR A 460 -5.49 -8.24 -4.59
CA THR A 460 -5.24 -7.70 -3.25
C THR A 460 -6.52 -7.55 -2.44
N ALA A 461 -7.62 -7.10 -3.05
CA ALA A 461 -8.92 -7.02 -2.38
C ALA A 461 -9.45 -8.40 -1.93
N GLU A 462 -9.24 -9.44 -2.75
CA GLU A 462 -9.59 -10.82 -2.41
C GLU A 462 -8.69 -11.40 -1.32
N GLN A 463 -7.36 -11.25 -1.45
CA GLN A 463 -6.40 -11.73 -0.46
C GLN A 463 -6.62 -11.10 0.93
N MET A 464 -6.92 -9.80 0.99
CA MET A 464 -7.29 -9.11 2.22
C MET A 464 -8.61 -9.63 2.81
N PHE A 465 -9.60 -9.94 1.96
CA PHE A 465 -10.87 -10.51 2.39
C PHE A 465 -10.72 -11.95 2.92
N ARG A 466 -9.93 -12.81 2.27
CA ARG A 466 -9.60 -14.17 2.75
C ARG A 466 -8.77 -14.13 4.03
N ASN A 467 -7.85 -13.17 4.15
CA ASN A 467 -7.18 -12.81 5.40
C ASN A 467 -8.09 -12.09 6.42
N LYS A 468 -9.39 -11.98 6.15
CA LYS A 468 -10.48 -11.42 6.99
C LYS A 468 -10.29 -9.97 7.43
N MET A 469 -9.35 -9.24 6.84
CA MET A 469 -9.07 -7.80 7.08
C MET A 469 -10.19 -6.84 6.60
N GLY A 470 -11.28 -7.39 6.08
CA GLY A 470 -12.23 -6.70 5.21
C GLY A 470 -11.74 -6.65 3.75
N ARG A 471 -12.67 -6.48 2.80
CA ARG A 471 -12.37 -6.38 1.37
C ARG A 471 -11.87 -4.95 1.05
N ARG A 472 -10.56 -4.76 1.17
CA ARG A 472 -9.86 -3.47 1.05
C ARG A 472 -8.66 -3.55 0.11
N CYS A 473 -8.38 -2.48 -0.61
CA CYS A 473 -7.23 -2.31 -1.50
C CYS A 473 -6.98 -0.80 -1.70
N PHE A 474 -5.84 -0.45 -2.29
CA PHE A 474 -5.60 0.90 -2.82
C PHE A 474 -6.55 1.24 -3.97
N ARG A 475 -6.83 2.53 -4.15
CA ARG A 475 -7.44 3.08 -5.37
C ARG A 475 -6.35 3.65 -6.30
N PHE A 476 -6.75 4.01 -7.52
CA PHE A 476 -5.93 4.79 -8.44
C PHE A 476 -6.34 6.27 -8.47
N GLU A 477 -5.56 7.12 -9.13
CA GLU A 477 -6.11 8.31 -9.79
C GLU A 477 -6.88 7.84 -11.04
N GLU A 478 -8.03 8.44 -11.30
CA GLU A 478 -8.89 8.06 -12.42
C GLU A 478 -9.19 9.28 -13.29
N GLU A 479 -9.30 9.07 -14.60
CA GLU A 479 -9.61 10.11 -15.57
C GLU A 479 -10.64 9.60 -16.60
N TRP A 480 -11.45 10.52 -17.12
CA TRP A 480 -12.49 10.24 -18.10
C TRP A 480 -11.87 10.15 -19.50
N GLN A 481 -11.76 8.92 -20.03
CA GLN A 481 -11.13 8.61 -21.32
C GLN A 481 -11.90 7.49 -22.04
N THR A 482 -11.53 7.17 -23.28
CA THR A 482 -12.08 5.99 -23.98
C THR A 482 -11.78 4.73 -23.16
N GLY A 483 -12.80 3.92 -22.90
CA GLY A 483 -12.68 2.69 -22.12
C GLY A 483 -11.70 1.73 -22.78
N THR A 484 -10.83 1.12 -21.96
CA THR A 484 -9.77 0.23 -22.41
C THR A 484 -9.87 -1.18 -21.85
N ALA A 485 -10.61 -1.36 -20.75
CA ALA A 485 -10.83 -2.63 -20.08
C ALA A 485 -11.62 -3.68 -20.90
N ASN A 486 -12.21 -3.31 -22.05
CA ASN A 486 -12.98 -4.18 -22.93
C ASN A 486 -12.67 -3.89 -24.41
N TYR A 487 -12.90 -4.85 -25.32
CA TYR A 487 -12.78 -4.65 -26.77
C TYR A 487 -13.79 -3.62 -27.29
N ARG A 488 -15.08 -3.82 -27.03
CA ARG A 488 -16.16 -3.00 -27.61
C ARG A 488 -16.05 -1.54 -27.20
N ASP A 489 -15.65 -1.25 -25.96
CA ASP A 489 -15.44 0.13 -25.52
C ASP A 489 -14.39 0.89 -26.37
N ARG A 490 -13.40 0.16 -26.91
CA ARG A 490 -12.35 0.70 -27.78
C ARG A 490 -12.82 0.85 -29.23
N GLU A 491 -13.74 0.00 -29.68
CA GLU A 491 -14.32 -0.02 -31.03
C GLU A 491 -15.43 1.05 -31.18
N ASP A 492 -16.35 1.11 -30.21
CA ASP A 492 -17.47 2.07 -30.18
C ASP A 492 -17.06 3.46 -29.66
N GLY A 493 -15.86 3.59 -29.07
CA GLY A 493 -15.36 4.83 -28.47
C GLY A 493 -15.98 5.17 -27.11
N THR A 494 -16.64 4.22 -26.45
CA THR A 494 -17.34 4.37 -25.16
C THR A 494 -16.42 4.97 -24.10
N MET A 495 -16.80 6.14 -23.56
CA MET A 495 -16.01 6.82 -22.53
C MET A 495 -16.29 6.24 -21.13
N ARG A 496 -15.24 6.05 -20.33
CA ARG A 496 -15.30 5.59 -18.93
C ARG A 496 -14.30 6.33 -18.05
N ASN A 497 -14.51 6.28 -16.74
CA ASN A 497 -13.46 6.60 -15.78
C ASN A 497 -12.49 5.42 -15.73
N GLU A 498 -11.26 5.58 -16.21
CA GLU A 498 -10.22 4.54 -16.19
C GLU A 498 -9.05 4.97 -15.32
N ALA A 499 -8.25 4.00 -14.83
CA ALA A 499 -7.07 4.30 -14.03
C ALA A 499 -6.03 5.04 -14.89
N LYS A 500 -5.60 6.20 -14.41
CA LYS A 500 -4.74 7.12 -15.13
C LYS A 500 -3.31 6.60 -15.21
N ILE A 501 -2.71 6.71 -16.41
CA ILE A 501 -1.31 6.35 -16.64
C ILE A 501 -0.52 7.63 -16.97
N HIS A 502 0.31 8.09 -16.04
CA HIS A 502 1.12 9.28 -16.19
C HIS A 502 2.37 8.97 -17.03
N VAL A 503 2.44 9.46 -18.27
CA VAL A 503 3.63 9.31 -19.11
C VAL A 503 4.62 10.43 -18.79
N ILE A 504 5.82 10.07 -18.32
CA ILE A 504 6.87 11.00 -17.89
C ILE A 504 8.13 10.78 -18.74
N ARG A 505 8.66 11.83 -19.37
CA ARG A 505 9.98 11.80 -20.03
C ARG A 505 11.06 12.29 -19.05
N SER A 506 12.01 11.41 -18.75
CA SER A 506 13.20 11.68 -17.94
C SER A 506 14.16 12.65 -18.65
N LYS A 507 15.04 13.29 -17.87
CA LYS A 507 16.21 14.04 -18.38
C LYS A 507 17.31 13.14 -18.97
N ARG A 508 17.21 11.81 -18.81
CA ARG A 508 18.17 10.81 -19.34
C ARG A 508 17.80 10.36 -20.76
N THR A 509 18.79 10.02 -21.58
CA THR A 509 18.55 9.30 -22.84
C THR A 509 18.15 7.86 -22.61
N VAL A 510 17.59 7.21 -23.62
CA VAL A 510 17.47 5.74 -23.70
C VAL A 510 18.82 5.06 -23.48
N ALA A 511 19.91 5.58 -24.05
CA ALA A 511 21.25 5.04 -23.85
C ALA A 511 21.79 5.22 -22.42
N GLU A 512 21.48 6.34 -21.75
CA GLU A 512 21.78 6.56 -20.33
C GLU A 512 21.01 5.58 -19.43
N ILE A 513 19.77 5.22 -19.80
CA ILE A 513 18.89 4.28 -19.07
C ILE A 513 19.32 2.81 -19.31
N ARG A 514 19.57 2.43 -20.57
CA ARG A 514 19.97 1.08 -21.01
C ARG A 514 21.46 0.76 -20.78
N SER A 515 22.20 1.58 -20.04
CA SER A 515 23.60 1.31 -19.73
C SER A 515 23.76 -0.01 -18.96
N ILE A 516 24.67 -0.87 -19.41
CA ILE A 516 24.98 -2.17 -18.78
C ILE A 516 25.52 -1.99 -17.34
N GLU A 517 26.13 -0.84 -17.04
CA GLU A 517 26.53 -0.47 -15.68
C GLU A 517 25.36 -0.19 -14.73
N ARG A 518 24.14 -0.02 -15.26
CA ARG A 518 22.89 0.17 -14.48
C ARG A 518 21.99 -1.05 -14.45
N ALA A 519 22.27 -2.07 -15.25
CA ALA A 519 21.44 -3.27 -15.31
C ALA A 519 21.56 -4.05 -14.00
N GLN A 520 20.48 -4.15 -13.22
CA GLN A 520 20.50 -4.81 -11.91
C GLN A 520 20.91 -6.28 -11.99
N GLN A 521 20.70 -6.92 -13.14
CA GLN A 521 21.04 -8.32 -13.41
C GLN A 521 22.54 -8.55 -13.70
N ASN A 522 23.35 -7.49 -13.90
CA ASN A 522 24.78 -7.58 -14.16
C ASN A 522 25.58 -7.62 -12.84
N PRO A 523 26.28 -8.72 -12.49
CA PRO A 523 27.06 -8.81 -11.25
C PRO A 523 28.24 -7.82 -11.16
N SER A 524 28.67 -7.26 -12.30
CA SER A 524 29.77 -6.30 -12.38
C SER A 524 29.30 -4.84 -12.46
N ALA A 525 27.98 -4.58 -12.41
CA ALA A 525 27.42 -3.23 -12.60
C ALA A 525 27.81 -2.26 -11.47
N THR A 526 28.54 -1.21 -11.83
CA THR A 526 28.99 -0.17 -10.88
C THR A 526 27.91 0.84 -10.47
N MET A 527 26.76 0.85 -11.17
CA MET A 527 25.68 1.84 -11.02
C MET A 527 24.29 1.20 -10.90
N SER A 528 24.19 -0.06 -10.45
CA SER A 528 22.95 -0.87 -10.45
C SER A 528 21.76 -0.28 -9.66
N GLY A 529 22.01 0.60 -8.68
CA GLY A 529 20.95 1.30 -7.93
C GLY A 529 20.40 2.57 -8.60
N ASP A 530 21.07 3.12 -9.63
CA ASP A 530 20.77 4.46 -10.14
C ASP A 530 19.42 4.57 -10.87
N LEU A 531 18.85 3.48 -11.37
CA LEU A 531 17.53 3.52 -12.02
C LEU A 531 16.42 3.98 -11.06
N PHE A 532 16.52 3.60 -9.77
CA PHE A 532 15.60 4.09 -8.74
C PHE A 532 15.77 5.60 -8.49
N LYS A 533 17.01 6.11 -8.56
CA LYS A 533 17.27 7.55 -8.47
C LYS A 533 16.73 8.31 -9.69
N ILE A 534 16.98 7.82 -10.91
CA ILE A 534 16.53 8.42 -12.17
C ILE A 534 14.99 8.48 -12.25
N ALA A 535 14.31 7.43 -11.79
CA ALA A 535 12.85 7.41 -11.68
C ALA A 535 12.36 8.41 -10.63
N GLY A 536 12.97 8.43 -9.44
CA GLY A 536 12.59 9.33 -8.35
C GLY A 536 12.74 10.81 -8.69
N GLU A 537 13.86 11.20 -9.32
CA GLU A 537 14.10 12.57 -9.80
C GLU A 537 13.00 13.02 -10.79
N ALA A 538 12.59 12.15 -11.72
CA ALA A 538 11.56 12.45 -12.71
C ALA A 538 10.13 12.48 -12.13
N VAL A 539 9.85 11.60 -11.17
CA VAL A 539 8.56 11.55 -10.44
C VAL A 539 8.41 12.77 -9.52
N GLU A 540 9.48 13.20 -8.84
CA GLU A 540 9.47 14.40 -7.98
C GLU A 540 9.27 15.68 -8.80
N GLU A 541 9.99 15.82 -9.92
CA GLU A 541 9.82 16.95 -10.83
C GLU A 541 8.44 17.02 -11.49
N TYR A 542 7.77 15.87 -11.68
CA TYR A 542 6.41 15.82 -12.23
C TYR A 542 5.34 16.14 -11.18
N PHE A 543 5.31 15.41 -10.05
CA PHE A 543 4.24 15.53 -9.06
C PHE A 543 4.43 16.69 -8.07
N LYS A 544 5.67 17.18 -7.90
CA LYS A 544 6.04 18.32 -7.04
C LYS A 544 5.34 18.30 -5.66
N PRO A 545 5.47 17.21 -4.89
CA PRO A 545 4.79 17.09 -3.60
C PRO A 545 5.18 18.23 -2.65
N SER A 546 4.19 18.75 -1.92
CA SER A 546 4.45 19.71 -0.85
C SER A 546 5.21 19.05 0.31
N PRO A 547 5.96 19.80 1.15
CA PRO A 547 6.63 19.23 2.31
C PRO A 547 5.67 18.43 3.22
N GLY A 548 5.97 17.15 3.46
CA GLY A 548 5.11 16.23 4.22
C GLY A 548 3.93 15.63 3.44
N GLN A 549 3.76 15.94 2.16
CA GLN A 549 2.81 15.26 1.28
C GLN A 549 3.42 13.95 0.76
N HIS A 550 2.78 12.82 1.07
CA HIS A 550 3.16 11.54 0.51
C HIS A 550 2.53 11.30 -0.87
N GLN A 551 3.33 10.80 -1.80
CA GLN A 551 2.91 10.20 -3.07
C GLN A 551 3.27 8.72 -3.07
N TYR A 552 2.45 7.90 -3.70
CA TYR A 552 2.67 6.45 -3.85
C TYR A 552 2.66 6.14 -5.35
N VAL A 553 3.76 5.67 -5.92
CA VAL A 553 3.97 5.64 -7.38
C VAL A 553 4.56 4.31 -7.86
N SER A 554 3.80 3.53 -8.60
CA SER A 554 4.30 2.38 -9.37
C SER A 554 4.79 2.87 -10.74
N VAL A 555 6.03 2.55 -11.10
CA VAL A 555 6.72 3.06 -12.29
C VAL A 555 7.13 1.91 -13.20
N LEU A 556 6.54 1.87 -14.39
CA LEU A 556 6.99 1.03 -15.49
C LEU A 556 8.02 1.80 -16.34
N ILE A 557 9.27 1.35 -16.38
CA ILE A 557 10.30 1.89 -17.28
C ILE A 557 10.03 1.29 -18.67
N LEU A 558 9.61 2.11 -19.64
CA LEU A 558 9.28 1.57 -20.97
C LEU A 558 10.53 1.23 -21.78
N ASP A 559 11.60 2.01 -21.62
CA ASP A 559 12.87 1.83 -22.32
C ASP A 559 13.77 0.74 -21.68
N THR A 560 13.18 -0.26 -21.03
CA THR A 560 13.85 -1.55 -20.83
C THR A 560 14.18 -2.20 -22.18
N HIS A 561 15.21 -3.06 -22.24
CA HIS A 561 15.54 -3.85 -23.44
C HIS A 561 16.33 -5.13 -23.13
N TRP A 562 15.97 -6.22 -23.80
CA TRP A 562 16.70 -7.47 -23.83
C TRP A 562 17.93 -7.36 -24.74
N ASP A 563 19.08 -7.07 -24.15
CA ASP A 563 20.36 -7.16 -24.86
C ASP A 563 20.76 -8.63 -24.99
N LYS A 564 20.40 -9.23 -26.13
CA LYS A 564 20.78 -10.60 -26.50
C LYS A 564 22.29 -10.82 -26.54
N SER A 565 23.09 -9.80 -26.83
CA SER A 565 24.56 -9.90 -26.96
C SER A 565 25.25 -9.92 -25.60
N ALA A 566 24.74 -9.16 -24.64
CA ALA A 566 25.17 -9.18 -23.24
C ALA A 566 24.46 -10.27 -22.42
N ASN A 567 23.36 -10.86 -22.94
CA ASN A 567 22.44 -11.76 -22.24
C ASN A 567 21.89 -11.13 -20.94
N LEU A 568 21.42 -9.87 -21.04
CA LEU A 568 20.98 -9.05 -19.90
C LEU A 568 19.73 -8.24 -20.24
N VAL A 569 18.85 -8.06 -19.26
CA VAL A 569 17.79 -7.03 -19.34
C VAL A 569 18.37 -5.67 -18.93
N THR A 570 18.64 -4.83 -19.93
CA THR A 570 19.10 -3.44 -19.76
C THR A 570 17.94 -2.49 -19.50
N GLY A 571 18.16 -1.37 -18.80
CA GLY A 571 17.08 -0.43 -18.47
C GLY A 571 16.00 -1.02 -17.55
N HIS A 572 16.35 -2.07 -16.79
CA HIS A 572 15.51 -2.69 -15.78
C HIS A 572 16.22 -2.72 -14.43
N ALA A 573 15.46 -2.35 -13.40
CA ALA A 573 15.63 -2.84 -12.05
C ALA A 573 14.23 -3.14 -11.47
N ALA A 574 14.17 -4.09 -10.55
CA ALA A 574 13.08 -4.33 -9.62
C ALA A 574 13.55 -3.80 -8.26
N LEU A 575 13.04 -2.62 -7.87
CA LEU A 575 13.39 -1.94 -6.62
C LEU A 575 12.21 -1.12 -6.08
N GLY A 576 11.95 -1.21 -4.78
CA GLY A 576 10.94 -0.42 -4.08
C GLY A 576 11.42 0.19 -2.77
N GLY A 577 10.84 1.33 -2.39
CA GLY A 577 11.20 2.07 -1.17
C GLY A 577 10.77 3.54 -1.22
N THR A 578 11.50 4.41 -0.52
CA THR A 578 11.22 5.86 -0.47
C THR A 578 12.33 6.67 -1.16
N HIS A 579 11.94 7.63 -2.01
CA HIS A 579 12.77 8.66 -2.61
C HIS A 579 12.42 10.03 -1.99
N GLY A 580 13.45 10.84 -1.72
CA GLY A 580 13.29 12.14 -1.07
C GLY A 580 12.60 12.02 0.31
N SER A 581 11.71 12.96 0.63
CA SER A 581 10.93 12.95 1.87
C SER A 581 9.44 12.60 1.68
N GLY A 582 9.00 12.42 0.43
CA GLY A 582 7.57 12.30 0.10
C GLY A 582 7.19 11.17 -0.85
N ILE A 583 8.11 10.57 -1.61
CA ILE A 583 7.76 9.66 -2.71
C ILE A 583 8.04 8.22 -2.31
N HIS A 584 6.98 7.44 -2.10
CA HIS A 584 7.08 5.99 -1.98
C HIS A 584 6.89 5.40 -3.37
N MET A 585 7.85 4.59 -3.82
CA MET A 585 7.94 4.20 -5.22
C MET A 585 8.38 2.75 -5.37
N GLY A 586 7.82 2.06 -6.35
CA GLY A 586 8.28 0.77 -6.86
C GLY A 586 8.55 0.90 -8.35
N ILE A 587 9.72 0.44 -8.82
CA ILE A 587 10.10 0.51 -10.24
C ILE A 587 10.20 -0.90 -10.83
N PHE A 588 9.77 -1.06 -12.08
CA PHE A 588 9.91 -2.32 -12.81
C PHE A 588 10.12 -2.08 -14.32
N GLY A 589 10.62 -3.09 -15.04
CA GLY A 589 10.94 -3.00 -16.46
C GLY A 589 9.81 -3.44 -17.40
N SER A 590 9.86 -3.01 -18.66
CA SER A 590 8.90 -3.39 -19.70
C SER A 590 9.20 -4.71 -20.41
N HIS A 591 10.26 -5.43 -20.04
CA HIS A 591 10.73 -6.63 -20.76
C HIS A 591 9.70 -7.76 -20.86
N ALA A 592 8.84 -7.91 -19.84
CA ALA A 592 7.75 -8.89 -19.84
C ALA A 592 6.45 -8.36 -20.48
N LEU A 593 6.36 -7.07 -20.80
CA LEU A 593 5.11 -6.38 -21.13
C LEU A 593 4.40 -6.94 -22.36
N HIS A 594 5.12 -7.53 -23.32
CA HIS A 594 4.52 -8.22 -24.47
C HIS A 594 3.45 -9.24 -24.06
N SER A 595 3.67 -9.96 -22.96
CA SER A 595 2.80 -11.05 -22.50
C SER A 595 1.49 -10.61 -21.82
N TYR A 596 1.37 -9.33 -21.42
CA TYR A 596 0.26 -8.89 -20.57
C TYR A 596 -1.05 -8.73 -21.36
N PRO A 597 -2.22 -8.94 -20.73
CA PRO A 597 -3.53 -8.64 -21.33
C PRO A 597 -3.77 -7.12 -21.46
N THR A 598 -4.46 -6.68 -22.52
CA THR A 598 -4.90 -5.29 -22.76
C THR A 598 -6.33 -5.02 -22.26
N SER A 599 -7.17 -6.05 -22.15
CA SER A 599 -8.59 -6.04 -21.74
C SER A 599 -8.88 -7.17 -20.75
N LEU A 600 -10.05 -7.17 -20.12
CA LEU A 600 -10.48 -8.23 -19.21
C LEU A 600 -10.66 -9.58 -19.93
N GLU A 601 -11.13 -9.55 -21.17
CA GLU A 601 -11.28 -10.71 -22.06
C GLU A 601 -9.94 -11.42 -22.33
N GLU A 602 -8.84 -10.67 -22.37
CA GLU A 602 -7.50 -11.19 -22.64
C GLU A 602 -6.83 -11.83 -21.41
N VAL A 603 -7.37 -11.65 -20.20
CA VAL A 603 -6.75 -12.13 -18.96
C VAL A 603 -6.57 -13.65 -18.95
N VAL A 604 -7.59 -14.42 -19.35
CA VAL A 604 -7.48 -15.88 -19.44
C VAL A 604 -6.56 -16.31 -20.59
N PRO A 605 -6.70 -15.80 -21.84
CA PRO A 605 -5.73 -16.04 -22.91
C PRO A 605 -4.26 -15.77 -22.52
N ALA A 606 -3.95 -14.60 -21.96
CA ALA A 606 -2.60 -14.23 -21.55
C ALA A 606 -2.03 -15.21 -20.50
N PHE A 607 -2.84 -15.59 -19.51
CA PHE A 607 -2.48 -16.55 -18.48
C PHE A 607 -2.60 -18.03 -18.90
N THR A 608 -2.88 -18.33 -20.17
CA THR A 608 -2.91 -19.70 -20.72
C THR A 608 -2.07 -19.88 -21.99
N ASP A 609 -1.43 -18.83 -22.51
CA ASP A 609 -0.60 -18.89 -23.72
C ASP A 609 0.74 -19.63 -23.49
N CYS A 610 0.79 -20.88 -23.94
CA CYS A 610 1.98 -21.73 -23.95
C CYS A 610 3.03 -21.37 -25.04
N THR A 611 2.84 -20.31 -25.82
CA THR A 611 3.81 -19.85 -26.83
C THR A 611 5.18 -19.66 -26.19
N ARG A 612 6.17 -20.42 -26.67
CA ARG A 612 7.53 -20.44 -26.11
C ARG A 612 8.23 -19.09 -26.28
N THR A 613 8.99 -18.71 -25.26
CA THR A 613 9.75 -17.45 -25.25
C THR A 613 10.91 -17.52 -26.25
N ASP A 614 10.88 -16.64 -27.24
CA ASP A 614 11.94 -16.54 -28.24
C ASP A 614 13.01 -15.54 -27.79
N THR A 615 14.12 -16.07 -27.27
CA THR A 615 15.26 -15.27 -26.78
C THR A 615 16.06 -14.58 -27.89
N ASN A 616 15.64 -14.70 -29.15
CA ASN A 616 16.08 -13.79 -30.22
C ASN A 616 15.50 -12.38 -30.06
N PHE A 617 14.36 -12.21 -29.36
CA PHE A 617 13.62 -10.94 -29.29
C PHE A 617 13.20 -10.52 -27.87
N VAL A 618 12.96 -11.46 -26.95
CA VAL A 618 12.43 -11.20 -25.61
C VAL A 618 13.14 -12.01 -24.53
N ALA A 619 13.20 -11.48 -23.29
CA ALA A 619 13.94 -12.10 -22.20
C ALA A 619 13.21 -13.31 -21.58
N ASN A 620 13.90 -14.45 -21.45
CA ASN A 620 13.49 -15.51 -20.51
C ASN A 620 13.94 -15.11 -19.09
N ASP A 621 13.23 -14.15 -18.50
CA ASP A 621 13.68 -13.47 -17.28
C ASP A 621 13.89 -14.45 -16.11
N ALA A 622 15.07 -14.32 -15.48
CA ALA A 622 15.61 -15.20 -14.45
C ALA A 622 15.53 -16.72 -14.76
N ASN A 623 15.46 -17.11 -16.04
CA ASN A 623 15.15 -18.47 -16.50
C ASN A 623 13.82 -19.03 -15.95
N GLN A 624 12.83 -18.16 -15.71
CA GLN A 624 11.50 -18.51 -15.22
C GLN A 624 10.36 -18.13 -16.17
N SER A 625 10.68 -17.50 -17.30
CA SER A 625 9.71 -17.05 -18.31
C SER A 625 9.87 -17.88 -19.59
N GLY A 626 9.64 -19.20 -19.51
CA GLY A 626 9.86 -20.15 -20.62
C GLY A 626 8.77 -20.13 -21.71
N SER A 627 7.63 -19.51 -21.40
CA SER A 627 6.49 -19.26 -22.27
C SER A 627 5.77 -17.97 -21.88
N SER A 628 4.86 -17.51 -22.74
CA SER A 628 4.21 -16.20 -22.58
C SER A 628 3.38 -16.08 -21.29
N TRP A 629 2.66 -17.12 -20.86
CA TRP A 629 1.94 -17.07 -19.58
C TRP A 629 2.86 -17.00 -18.36
N GLU A 630 4.04 -17.62 -18.42
CA GLU A 630 5.06 -17.55 -17.37
C GLU A 630 5.70 -16.16 -17.32
N ALA A 631 5.96 -15.54 -18.48
CA ALA A 631 6.39 -14.15 -18.59
C ALA A 631 5.35 -13.18 -17.99
N ALA A 632 4.05 -13.43 -18.20
CA ALA A 632 2.98 -12.63 -17.62
C ALA A 632 2.95 -12.75 -16.09
N ASN A 633 3.17 -13.95 -15.55
CA ASN A 633 3.32 -14.16 -14.11
C ASN A 633 4.54 -13.41 -13.53
N ILE A 634 5.71 -13.52 -14.16
CA ILE A 634 6.92 -12.83 -13.70
C ILE A 634 6.73 -11.32 -13.74
N GLY A 635 6.28 -10.75 -14.86
CA GLY A 635 6.16 -9.30 -15.00
C GLY A 635 5.07 -8.68 -14.13
N ILE A 636 3.83 -9.19 -14.21
CA ILE A 636 2.70 -8.64 -13.44
C ILE A 636 2.91 -8.91 -11.95
N GLY A 637 3.50 -10.06 -11.61
CA GLY A 637 3.78 -10.50 -10.25
C GLY A 637 4.93 -9.79 -9.55
N ALA A 638 6.08 -9.65 -10.21
CA ALA A 638 7.23 -8.95 -9.63
C ALA A 638 6.99 -7.44 -9.53
N HIS A 639 6.31 -6.82 -10.50
CA HIS A 639 5.92 -5.41 -10.33
C HIS A 639 4.90 -5.21 -9.19
N LEU A 640 4.12 -6.23 -8.82
CA LEU A 640 3.32 -6.22 -7.59
C LEU A 640 4.17 -6.36 -6.32
N HIS A 641 5.27 -7.11 -6.35
CA HIS A 641 6.27 -7.18 -5.27
C HIS A 641 6.88 -5.79 -4.99
N GLU A 642 7.33 -5.08 -6.02
CA GLU A 642 7.85 -3.71 -5.87
C GLU A 642 6.78 -2.71 -5.40
N THR A 643 5.53 -2.92 -5.82
CA THR A 643 4.38 -2.18 -5.30
C THR A 643 4.09 -2.52 -3.82
N GLY A 644 4.43 -3.73 -3.36
CA GLY A 644 4.40 -4.12 -1.94
C GLY A 644 5.47 -3.41 -1.11
N HIS A 645 6.71 -3.32 -1.61
CA HIS A 645 7.77 -2.51 -1.00
C HIS A 645 7.39 -1.03 -0.84
N LEU A 646 6.78 -0.44 -1.88
CA LEU A 646 6.20 0.90 -1.86
C LEU A 646 5.15 1.10 -0.74
N PHE A 647 4.44 0.05 -0.33
CA PHE A 647 3.49 0.07 0.80
C PHE A 647 4.10 -0.37 2.15
N GLY A 648 5.42 -0.49 2.24
CA GLY A 648 6.14 -0.80 3.49
C GLY A 648 6.24 -2.28 3.85
N CYS A 649 5.99 -3.18 2.90
CA CYS A 649 6.28 -4.60 3.09
C CYS A 649 7.78 -4.91 2.90
N PRO A 650 8.45 -5.60 3.84
CA PRO A 650 9.77 -6.19 3.63
C PRO A 650 9.64 -7.49 2.82
N HIS A 651 10.77 -8.13 2.51
CA HIS A 651 10.77 -9.54 2.12
C HIS A 651 10.15 -10.42 3.22
N GLN A 652 9.55 -11.54 2.81
CA GLN A 652 8.87 -12.50 3.68
C GLN A 652 9.39 -13.92 3.40
N GLU A 653 9.00 -14.89 4.25
CA GLU A 653 9.33 -16.32 4.06
C GLU A 653 8.48 -17.02 2.98
N ASN A 654 7.39 -16.39 2.53
CA ASN A 654 6.49 -16.86 1.46
C ASN A 654 5.66 -15.69 0.89
N GLY A 655 4.83 -15.98 -0.11
CA GLY A 655 3.91 -15.03 -0.73
C GLY A 655 4.54 -14.16 -1.81
N VAL A 656 3.80 -13.13 -2.24
CA VAL A 656 4.27 -12.17 -3.27
C VAL A 656 5.57 -11.49 -2.84
N MET A 657 5.74 -11.16 -1.56
CA MET A 657 6.97 -10.57 -1.01
C MET A 657 8.17 -11.54 -0.89
N LEU A 658 8.05 -12.76 -1.42
CA LEU A 658 9.19 -13.60 -1.75
C LEU A 658 9.23 -13.82 -3.26
N ARG A 659 8.54 -14.86 -3.75
CA ARG A 659 8.52 -15.20 -5.19
C ARG A 659 7.30 -16.02 -5.63
N ASP A 660 6.29 -16.18 -4.79
CA ASP A 660 5.14 -17.05 -5.08
C ASP A 660 4.32 -16.55 -6.29
N TYR A 661 4.53 -15.30 -6.70
CA TYR A 661 3.95 -14.72 -7.91
C TYR A 661 4.32 -15.46 -9.21
N ILE A 662 5.26 -16.41 -9.20
CA ILE A 662 5.46 -17.38 -10.30
C ILE A 662 4.20 -18.20 -10.62
N THR A 663 3.18 -18.21 -9.75
CA THR A 663 1.85 -18.80 -9.97
C THR A 663 0.70 -17.77 -9.95
N PHE A 664 0.97 -16.48 -10.24
CA PHE A 664 -0.02 -15.40 -10.17
C PHE A 664 -1.29 -15.66 -11.01
N ASN A 665 -1.14 -16.23 -12.21
CA ASN A 665 -2.19 -16.74 -13.10
C ASN A 665 -3.28 -17.54 -12.36
N ARG A 666 -2.91 -18.35 -11.37
CA ARG A 666 -3.82 -19.22 -10.63
C ARG A 666 -4.95 -18.46 -9.95
N THR A 667 -4.73 -17.19 -9.60
CA THR A 667 -5.76 -16.29 -9.06
C THR A 667 -6.92 -16.10 -10.05
N PHE A 668 -6.61 -16.05 -11.35
CA PHE A 668 -7.52 -15.59 -12.41
C PHE A 668 -8.02 -16.74 -13.30
N THR A 669 -7.30 -17.86 -13.39
CA THR A 669 -7.70 -19.02 -14.18
C THR A 669 -8.26 -20.16 -13.30
N SER A 670 -9.20 -20.91 -13.86
CA SER A 670 -9.72 -22.16 -13.28
C SER A 670 -8.87 -23.40 -13.65
N ARG A 671 -8.00 -23.28 -14.66
CA ARG A 671 -7.05 -24.31 -15.07
C ARG A 671 -5.66 -23.70 -15.27
N GLU A 672 -4.61 -24.39 -14.82
CA GLU A 672 -3.23 -24.06 -15.14
C GLU A 672 -2.82 -24.78 -16.45
N PRO A 673 -2.15 -24.08 -17.39
CA PRO A 673 -1.62 -24.67 -18.62
C PRO A 673 -0.37 -25.55 -18.36
N PHE A 674 0.37 -25.92 -19.41
CA PHE A 674 1.67 -26.58 -19.26
C PHE A 674 2.76 -25.59 -18.82
N SER A 675 3.52 -25.97 -17.78
CA SER A 675 4.67 -25.24 -17.25
C SER A 675 5.95 -25.64 -17.97
N VAL A 676 6.59 -24.69 -18.65
CA VAL A 676 7.88 -24.92 -19.31
C VAL A 676 8.99 -24.93 -18.27
N ARG A 677 8.91 -24.01 -17.30
CA ARG A 677 9.87 -23.82 -16.21
C ARG A 677 10.04 -25.05 -15.32
N THR A 678 8.97 -25.83 -15.09
CA THR A 678 9.03 -27.08 -14.31
C THR A 678 8.87 -28.35 -15.15
N ASN A 679 8.54 -28.23 -16.44
CA ASN A 679 8.21 -29.34 -17.34
C ASN A 679 7.01 -30.18 -16.83
N GLU A 680 6.04 -29.52 -16.19
CA GLU A 680 4.86 -30.14 -15.56
C GLU A 680 3.57 -29.80 -16.31
N LYS A 681 2.62 -30.74 -16.29
CA LYS A 681 1.26 -30.52 -16.79
C LYS A 681 0.39 -29.93 -15.66
N GLY A 682 -0.12 -28.71 -15.86
CA GLY A 682 -1.11 -28.09 -14.97
C GLY A 682 -2.47 -28.81 -14.96
N GLY A 683 -3.33 -28.38 -14.03
CA GLY A 683 -4.63 -29.00 -13.75
C GLY A 683 -5.67 -27.98 -13.28
N LEU A 684 -6.75 -28.47 -12.65
CA LEU A 684 -7.73 -27.65 -11.95
C LEU A 684 -7.04 -26.80 -10.86
N VAL A 685 -7.41 -25.52 -10.75
CA VAL A 685 -6.81 -24.57 -9.80
C VAL A 685 -7.85 -24.09 -8.78
N LEU A 686 -7.66 -24.46 -7.51
CA LEU A 686 -8.52 -24.08 -6.40
C LEU A 686 -7.86 -22.97 -5.54
N PRO A 687 -8.61 -22.30 -4.64
CA PRO A 687 -8.06 -21.22 -3.79
C PRO A 687 -6.89 -21.60 -2.87
N LYS A 688 -6.60 -22.89 -2.71
CA LYS A 688 -5.43 -23.43 -1.98
C LYS A 688 -4.13 -23.44 -2.81
N ASP A 689 -4.27 -23.40 -4.14
CA ASP A 689 -3.18 -23.56 -5.11
C ASP A 689 -2.65 -22.19 -5.59
N GLU A 690 -3.40 -21.13 -5.30
CA GLU A 690 -3.11 -19.71 -5.58
C GLU A 690 -1.98 -19.17 -4.68
N CYS A 691 -1.16 -18.25 -5.21
CA CYS A 691 -0.27 -17.45 -4.38
C CYS A 691 -1.06 -16.42 -3.54
N GLY A 692 -0.39 -15.76 -2.59
CA GLY A 692 -1.03 -14.77 -1.73
C GLY A 692 -0.07 -13.73 -1.14
N TRP A 693 -0.64 -12.78 -0.39
CA TRP A 693 0.13 -11.88 0.47
C TRP A 693 0.46 -12.59 1.79
N HIS A 694 1.66 -12.38 2.35
CA HIS A 694 1.97 -12.96 3.66
C HIS A 694 1.07 -12.35 4.74
N ARG A 695 0.89 -13.06 5.86
CA ARG A 695 0.04 -12.59 6.97
C ARG A 695 0.49 -11.24 7.50
N LEU A 696 1.80 -11.03 7.59
CA LEU A 696 2.44 -9.79 8.02
C LEU A 696 2.31 -8.64 6.99
N ASP A 697 2.08 -8.93 5.71
CA ASP A 697 1.78 -7.92 4.68
C ASP A 697 0.33 -7.45 4.82
N CYS A 698 -0.60 -8.40 5.00
CA CYS A 698 -2.01 -8.09 5.23
C CYS A 698 -2.21 -7.22 6.49
N LEU A 699 -1.40 -7.42 7.53
CA LEU A 699 -1.40 -6.62 8.75
C LEU A 699 -0.84 -5.20 8.53
N ARG A 700 0.15 -5.01 7.64
CA ARG A 700 0.62 -3.68 7.20
C ARG A 700 -0.47 -2.96 6.42
N PHE A 701 -1.00 -3.61 5.40
CA PHE A 701 -2.07 -3.08 4.55
C PHE A 701 -3.31 -2.70 5.36
N ARG A 702 -3.71 -3.45 6.40
CA ARG A 702 -4.87 -3.11 7.24
C ARG A 702 -4.78 -1.70 7.87
N ASN A 703 -3.58 -1.21 8.16
CA ASN A 703 -3.35 0.10 8.78
C ASN A 703 -2.79 1.15 7.79
N HIS A 704 -2.45 0.76 6.55
CA HIS A 704 -1.81 1.66 5.58
C HIS A 704 -2.82 2.69 4.99
N PRO A 705 -2.45 3.98 4.83
CA PRO A 705 -3.37 5.03 4.36
C PRO A 705 -4.16 4.71 3.08
N CYS A 706 -3.50 4.16 2.05
CA CYS A 706 -4.17 3.85 0.77
C CYS A 706 -5.26 2.75 0.89
N PHE A 707 -5.17 1.89 1.91
CA PHE A 707 -6.03 0.71 2.11
C PHE A 707 -7.17 0.97 3.11
N ARG A 708 -7.33 2.21 3.57
CA ARG A 708 -8.43 2.59 4.46
C ARG A 708 -9.79 2.43 3.79
N VAL A 709 -10.79 2.05 4.59
CA VAL A 709 -12.22 2.02 4.23
C VAL A 709 -13.03 2.94 5.14
N VAL A 710 -14.25 3.29 4.72
CA VAL A 710 -15.12 4.26 5.45
C VAL A 710 -15.43 3.81 6.89
N THR A 711 -15.46 2.51 7.17
CA THR A 711 -15.72 1.94 8.50
C THR A 711 -14.51 1.93 9.44
N ASP A 712 -13.30 2.27 8.97
CA ASP A 712 -12.12 2.31 9.84
C ASP A 712 -12.16 3.52 10.80
N PRO A 713 -11.82 3.33 12.09
CA PRO A 713 -11.84 4.42 13.06
C PRO A 713 -10.90 5.57 12.66
N LYS A 714 -11.30 6.81 12.99
CA LYS A 714 -10.39 7.96 12.88
C LYS A 714 -9.19 7.73 13.79
N LEU A 715 -7.98 7.82 13.23
CA LEU A 715 -6.75 7.64 14.01
C LEU A 715 -6.56 8.83 14.95
N GLY A 716 -6.03 8.56 16.14
CA GLY A 716 -5.61 9.61 17.06
C GLY A 716 -4.38 10.36 16.56
N VAL A 717 -4.23 11.62 16.96
CA VAL A 717 -3.06 12.46 16.64
C VAL A 717 -1.79 11.90 17.30
N ASP A 718 -1.93 11.31 18.48
CA ASP A 718 -0.85 10.58 19.15
C ASP A 718 -0.78 9.14 18.62
N ARG A 719 0.23 8.91 17.78
CA ARG A 719 0.51 7.63 17.13
C ARG A 719 1.56 6.79 17.88
N SER A 720 2.10 7.33 18.97
CA SER A 720 3.35 6.86 19.58
C SER A 720 3.24 5.49 20.27
N ILE A 721 4.39 4.83 20.39
CA ILE A 721 4.57 3.51 21.00
C ILE A 721 5.78 3.61 21.93
N HIS A 722 5.63 3.10 23.16
CA HIS A 722 6.72 3.04 24.15
C HIS A 722 6.74 1.71 24.88
N ALA A 723 7.93 1.28 25.27
CA ALA A 723 8.16 0.06 26.05
C ALA A 723 8.70 0.42 27.44
N TRP A 724 8.00 -0.04 28.48
CA TRP A 724 8.28 0.28 29.87
C TRP A 724 8.62 -1.00 30.64
N PRO A 725 9.89 -1.21 31.05
CA PRO A 725 10.17 -2.27 32.01
C PRO A 725 9.52 -1.92 33.35
N VAL A 726 8.96 -2.93 34.00
CA VAL A 726 8.17 -2.83 35.23
C VAL A 726 8.46 -4.05 36.13
N ASP A 727 7.82 -4.09 37.30
CA ASP A 727 8.08 -5.13 38.31
C ASP A 727 7.96 -6.57 37.78
N SER A 728 8.70 -7.46 38.44
CA SER A 728 8.80 -8.90 38.13
C SER A 728 9.39 -9.24 36.75
N GLY A 729 10.15 -8.32 36.13
CA GLY A 729 10.82 -8.57 34.84
C GLY A 729 9.87 -8.56 33.65
N ASN A 730 8.77 -7.82 33.76
CA ASN A 730 7.81 -7.64 32.68
C ASN A 730 8.13 -6.36 31.90
N VAL A 731 7.74 -6.29 30.63
CA VAL A 731 7.77 -5.06 29.83
C VAL A 731 6.35 -4.74 29.40
N LEU A 732 5.85 -3.58 29.80
CA LEU A 732 4.56 -3.06 29.37
C LEU A 732 4.73 -2.18 28.13
N ILE A 733 4.11 -2.57 27.02
CA ILE A 733 4.00 -1.76 25.81
C ILE A 733 2.78 -0.84 25.96
N THR A 734 2.95 0.45 25.67
CA THR A 734 1.86 1.43 25.59
C THR A 734 1.78 2.05 24.20
N ALA A 735 0.59 2.05 23.59
CA ALA A 735 0.31 2.76 22.34
C ALA A 735 -1.12 3.33 22.38
N ASN A 736 -1.28 4.65 22.27
CA ASN A 736 -2.59 5.30 22.48
C ASN A 736 -3.61 4.98 21.36
N SER A 737 -3.13 4.76 20.14
CA SER A 737 -3.92 4.22 19.02
C SER A 737 -4.29 2.74 19.18
N GLY A 738 -3.61 2.02 20.07
CA GLY A 738 -3.63 0.55 20.16
C GLY A 738 -2.41 -0.08 19.50
N VAL A 739 -1.90 -1.16 20.11
CA VAL A 739 -0.96 -2.09 19.45
C VAL A 739 -1.75 -2.91 18.43
N ALA A 740 -1.20 -3.08 17.22
CA ALA A 740 -1.79 -3.89 16.15
C ALA A 740 -1.16 -5.28 16.09
N TYR A 741 0.18 -5.35 16.10
CA TYR A 741 0.92 -6.61 16.17
C TYR A 741 2.36 -6.37 16.64
N ILE A 742 3.03 -7.45 17.03
CA ILE A 742 4.45 -7.46 17.42
C ILE A 742 5.15 -8.57 16.66
N GLU A 743 6.18 -8.20 15.90
CA GLU A 743 7.09 -9.11 15.18
C GLU A 743 8.21 -9.53 16.13
N ILE A 744 8.53 -10.83 16.19
CA ILE A 744 9.52 -11.43 17.08
C ILE A 744 10.68 -11.99 16.25
N PHE A 745 11.85 -11.37 16.39
CA PHE A 745 13.08 -11.78 15.74
C PHE A 745 14.02 -12.42 16.76
N THR A 746 14.75 -13.45 16.34
CA THR A 746 15.85 -14.04 17.11
C THR A 746 17.19 -13.74 16.45
N GLU A 747 18.27 -13.92 17.21
CA GLU A 747 19.63 -13.70 16.71
C GLU A 747 19.92 -14.55 15.45
N GLY A 748 20.23 -13.85 14.34
CA GLY A 748 20.43 -14.42 13.01
C GLY A 748 19.23 -14.29 12.05
N ASP A 749 18.10 -13.71 12.47
CA ASP A 749 16.91 -13.59 11.61
C ASP A 749 16.90 -12.34 10.74
N GLU A 750 16.85 -12.55 9.42
CA GLU A 750 16.64 -11.50 8.41
C GLU A 750 15.15 -11.25 8.12
N THR A 751 14.27 -12.23 8.39
CA THR A 751 12.81 -12.15 8.19
C THR A 751 12.04 -12.60 9.43
N CYS A 752 10.78 -12.19 9.56
CA CYS A 752 9.97 -12.43 10.77
C CYS A 752 9.17 -13.74 10.68
N HIS A 753 9.66 -14.78 11.33
CA HIS A 753 8.98 -16.09 11.42
C HIS A 753 7.90 -16.19 12.51
N ASN A 754 7.88 -15.27 13.50
CA ASN A 754 7.02 -15.39 14.69
C ASN A 754 6.42 -14.03 15.07
N TRP A 755 5.12 -13.95 15.34
CA TRP A 755 4.45 -12.70 15.73
C TRP A 755 3.31 -12.89 16.73
N ILE A 756 2.77 -11.77 17.23
CA ILE A 756 1.58 -11.70 18.06
C ILE A 756 0.63 -10.64 17.47
N GLU A 757 -0.62 -11.01 17.18
CA GLU A 757 -1.65 -10.09 16.69
C GLU A 757 -2.51 -9.55 17.85
N TYR A 758 -2.84 -8.26 17.82
CA TYR A 758 -3.63 -7.56 18.84
C TYR A 758 -4.79 -6.79 18.20
N GLY A 759 -5.99 -6.88 18.79
CA GLY A 759 -7.22 -6.32 18.21
C GLY A 759 -7.66 -7.03 16.91
N ASP A 760 -8.51 -6.37 16.11
CA ASP A 760 -9.08 -6.93 14.89
C ASP A 760 -8.19 -6.81 13.65
N GLY A 761 -6.87 -7.05 13.83
CA GLY A 761 -6.08 -7.72 12.79
C GLY A 761 -6.67 -9.10 12.44
N ASN A 762 -7.41 -9.70 13.38
CA ASN A 762 -8.58 -10.57 13.15
C ASN A 762 -9.29 -11.01 14.44
N GLY A 763 -8.68 -10.79 15.61
CA GLY A 763 -9.24 -11.22 16.89
C GLY A 763 -10.46 -10.41 17.30
N ARG A 764 -11.51 -11.07 17.81
CA ARG A 764 -12.73 -10.44 18.36
C ARG A 764 -12.50 -9.77 19.74
N GLY A 765 -11.32 -9.18 19.96
CA GLY A 765 -10.91 -8.56 21.22
C GLY A 765 -10.95 -7.03 21.16
N PRO A 766 -11.08 -6.34 22.30
CA PRO A 766 -10.99 -4.88 22.35
C PRO A 766 -9.59 -4.40 21.97
N ILE A 767 -9.50 -3.16 21.45
CA ILE A 767 -8.22 -2.51 21.09
C ILE A 767 -7.32 -2.39 22.34
N GLN A 768 -6.17 -3.05 22.31
CA GLN A 768 -5.23 -3.07 23.43
C GLN A 768 -4.26 -1.89 23.34
N ARG A 769 -4.52 -0.84 24.11
CA ARG A 769 -3.61 0.32 24.25
C ARG A 769 -2.45 0.08 25.22
N GLN A 770 -2.54 -0.99 26.03
CA GLN A 770 -1.53 -1.42 26.98
C GLN A 770 -1.43 -2.95 26.90
N VAL A 771 -0.22 -3.48 26.75
CA VAL A 771 0.07 -4.90 26.56
C VAL A 771 1.24 -5.28 27.47
N VAL A 772 1.06 -6.26 28.35
CA VAL A 772 2.17 -6.82 29.14
C VAL A 772 2.85 -7.90 28.32
N LEU A 773 4.19 -7.86 28.26
CA LEU A 773 5.04 -8.90 27.70
C LEU A 773 5.91 -9.49 28.79
N THR A 774 6.08 -10.82 28.75
CA THR A 774 7.00 -11.56 29.61
C THR A 774 7.97 -12.35 28.75
N GLU A 775 9.18 -12.60 29.26
CA GLU A 775 10.17 -13.39 28.54
C GLU A 775 9.70 -14.85 28.33
N LEU A 776 8.87 -15.37 29.24
CA LEU A 776 8.25 -16.69 29.15
C LEU A 776 7.25 -16.76 27.98
N ASP A 777 6.38 -15.76 27.81
CA ASP A 777 5.38 -15.73 26.73
C ASP A 777 6.02 -15.55 25.34
N LEU A 778 7.16 -14.87 25.28
CA LEU A 778 7.92 -14.69 24.03
C LEU A 778 8.71 -15.96 23.69
N ARG A 779 9.49 -16.51 24.63
CA ARG A 779 10.22 -17.79 24.42
C ARG A 779 9.26 -18.96 24.22
N GLY A 780 8.06 -18.93 24.79
CA GLY A 780 7.00 -19.93 24.56
C GLY A 780 6.46 -20.00 23.13
N ARG A 781 6.71 -18.97 22.30
CA ARG A 781 6.31 -18.92 20.88
C ARG A 781 7.40 -19.39 19.92
N LEU A 782 8.67 -19.38 20.35
CA LEU A 782 9.81 -19.74 19.52
C LEU A 782 10.00 -21.27 19.45
N PRO A 783 10.52 -21.81 18.34
CA PRO A 783 10.93 -23.22 18.28
C PRO A 783 12.11 -23.49 19.21
N GLU A 784 12.23 -24.74 19.69
CA GLU A 784 13.14 -25.12 20.80
C GLU A 784 14.61 -24.72 20.56
N ASP A 785 15.10 -24.79 19.32
CA ASP A 785 16.47 -24.43 18.91
C ASP A 785 16.76 -22.92 18.96
N ARG A 786 15.70 -22.10 19.07
CA ARG A 786 15.77 -20.64 19.14
C ARG A 786 15.41 -20.08 20.52
N LYS A 787 14.80 -20.90 21.40
CA LYS A 787 14.36 -20.46 22.75
C LYS A 787 15.47 -19.92 23.65
N SER A 788 16.74 -20.21 23.39
CA SER A 788 17.90 -19.69 24.12
C SER A 788 18.48 -18.39 23.56
N ARG A 789 18.16 -18.02 22.31
CA ARG A 789 18.76 -16.87 21.62
C ARG A 789 18.33 -15.53 22.20
N LYS A 790 19.06 -14.46 21.87
CA LYS A 790 18.59 -13.08 22.06
C LYS A 790 17.31 -12.82 21.26
N ILE A 791 16.41 -12.04 21.83
CA ILE A 791 15.11 -11.67 21.23
C ILE A 791 15.09 -10.16 20.96
N LYS A 792 14.82 -9.80 19.71
CA LYS A 792 14.43 -8.46 19.27
C LYS A 792 12.93 -8.44 18.98
N LEU A 793 12.26 -7.34 19.32
CA LEU A 793 10.86 -7.11 18.96
C LEU A 793 10.71 -5.88 18.07
N SER A 794 9.85 -5.96 17.06
CA SER A 794 9.30 -4.77 16.38
C SER A 794 7.82 -4.64 16.70
N VAL A 795 7.46 -3.58 17.41
CA VAL A 795 6.09 -3.30 17.85
C VAL A 795 5.42 -2.36 16.86
N LYS A 796 4.26 -2.73 16.31
CA LYS A 796 3.51 -1.93 15.32
C LYS A 796 2.19 -1.43 15.91
N SER A 797 1.82 -0.17 15.68
CA SER A 797 0.54 0.40 16.15
C SER A 797 -0.55 0.41 15.09
N ILE A 798 -1.81 0.52 15.53
CA ILE A 798 -2.96 0.72 14.63
C ILE A 798 -2.85 2.06 13.88
N ALA A 799 -2.09 3.02 14.41
CA ALA A 799 -1.78 4.27 13.72
C ALA A 799 -0.69 4.15 12.64
N GLY A 800 -0.08 2.98 12.44
CA GLY A 800 0.92 2.73 11.40
C GLY A 800 2.35 3.16 11.76
N GLU A 801 2.63 3.44 13.02
CA GLU A 801 4.00 3.67 13.51
C GLU A 801 4.64 2.37 14.00
N SER A 802 5.96 2.38 14.21
CA SER A 802 6.69 1.26 14.83
C SER A 802 7.76 1.72 15.83
N THR A 803 8.06 0.86 16.82
CA THR A 803 9.25 1.01 17.67
C THR A 803 9.94 -0.34 17.86
N GLU A 804 11.27 -0.32 17.93
CA GLU A 804 12.11 -1.51 18.09
C GLU A 804 12.52 -1.69 19.56
N VAL A 805 12.60 -2.94 20.00
CA VAL A 805 13.27 -3.34 21.23
C VAL A 805 14.39 -4.29 20.84
N GLU A 806 15.59 -3.74 20.64
CA GLU A 806 16.79 -4.46 20.15
C GLU A 806 17.24 -5.61 21.06
N ASP A 807 16.86 -5.59 22.34
CA ASP A 807 17.15 -6.64 23.31
C ASP A 807 16.06 -6.68 24.39
N PHE A 808 15.10 -7.59 24.24
CA PHE A 808 14.02 -7.74 25.21
C PHE A 808 14.55 -8.23 26.56
N GLY A 809 15.52 -9.16 26.56
CA GLY A 809 16.08 -9.73 27.79
C GLY A 809 16.82 -8.67 28.60
N LEU A 810 17.65 -7.85 27.96
CA LEU A 810 18.32 -6.73 28.61
C LEU A 810 17.30 -5.71 29.15
N LEU A 811 16.28 -5.34 28.36
CA LEU A 811 15.25 -4.39 28.78
C LEU A 811 14.43 -4.91 29.98
N ALA A 812 14.06 -6.18 29.99
CA ALA A 812 13.35 -6.83 31.10
C ALA A 812 14.23 -7.07 32.35
N SER A 813 15.56 -7.04 32.19
CA SER A 813 16.51 -7.37 33.25
C SER A 813 16.66 -6.28 34.33
N LYS A 814 17.40 -6.63 35.39
CA LYS A 814 17.83 -5.68 36.42
C LYS A 814 18.71 -4.53 35.91
N ALA A 815 19.23 -4.56 34.67
CA ALA A 815 19.97 -3.43 34.09
C ALA A 815 19.09 -2.18 33.90
N SER A 816 17.82 -2.39 33.54
CA SER A 816 16.82 -1.31 33.44
C SER A 816 16.30 -0.85 34.81
N MET A 817 16.60 -1.59 35.88
CA MET A 817 16.11 -1.32 37.23
C MET A 817 17.09 -0.44 38.00
N LEU A 818 16.55 0.38 38.90
CA LEU A 818 17.29 1.21 39.84
C LEU A 818 16.63 1.11 41.21
N LYS A 819 17.41 0.98 42.29
CA LYS A 819 16.91 1.15 43.65
C LYS A 819 17.16 2.59 44.10
N LEU A 820 16.09 3.32 44.37
CA LEU A 820 16.14 4.71 44.83
C LEU A 820 16.64 4.80 46.27
N LYS A 821 17.20 5.96 46.66
CA LYS A 821 17.73 6.20 48.02
C LYS A 821 16.65 6.13 49.11
N ASN A 822 15.39 6.38 48.75
CA ASN A 822 14.23 6.26 49.62
C ASN A 822 13.70 4.80 49.75
N GLY A 823 14.33 3.84 49.07
CA GLY A 823 13.96 2.42 49.10
C GLY A 823 13.02 1.95 47.99
N GLN A 824 12.37 2.85 47.24
CA GLN A 824 11.53 2.50 46.08
C GLN A 824 12.37 1.84 44.96
N VAL A 825 11.69 1.10 44.08
CA VAL A 825 12.24 0.58 42.83
C VAL A 825 11.76 1.46 41.68
N ALA A 826 12.69 1.86 40.81
CA ALA A 826 12.41 2.61 39.60
C ALA A 826 12.98 1.89 38.37
N PHE A 827 12.45 2.23 37.19
CA PHE A 827 12.73 1.56 35.93
C PHE A 827 13.01 2.57 34.81
N ARG A 828 14.06 2.33 34.02
CA ARG A 828 14.45 3.12 32.84
C ARG A 828 13.60 2.67 31.65
N GLY A 829 12.74 3.54 31.12
CA GLY A 829 11.99 3.29 29.89
C GLY A 829 12.89 3.08 28.67
N ALA A 830 12.33 2.53 27.59
CA ALA A 830 13.00 2.50 26.30
C ALA A 830 13.42 3.92 25.85
N LYS A 831 14.56 4.02 25.14
CA LYS A 831 15.21 5.28 24.81
C LYS A 831 14.80 5.78 23.42
N LEU A 832 14.55 7.09 23.32
CA LEU A 832 14.42 7.83 22.07
C LEU A 832 15.76 8.50 21.71
N GLY A 833 16.03 8.66 20.41
CA GLY A 833 17.37 9.05 19.93
C GLY A 833 18.37 7.87 19.98
N ARG A 834 19.49 7.98 19.27
CA ARG A 834 20.44 6.87 19.08
C ARG A 834 21.58 6.79 20.10
N SER A 835 21.88 7.83 20.88
CA SER A 835 23.08 7.89 21.73
C SER A 835 24.38 7.59 20.98
N GLN A 836 24.55 8.18 19.79
CA GLN A 836 25.61 7.87 18.82
C GLN A 836 26.29 9.13 18.24
N THR A 837 26.04 10.31 18.79
CA THR A 837 26.79 11.53 18.40
C THR A 837 28.22 11.52 18.97
N GLN A 838 29.12 12.25 18.31
CA GLN A 838 30.53 12.29 18.74
C GLN A 838 30.66 12.90 20.14
N GLY A 839 31.32 12.17 21.05
CA GLY A 839 31.44 12.57 22.46
C GLY A 839 30.13 12.47 23.26
N SER A 840 29.19 11.61 22.83
CA SER A 840 27.95 11.31 23.56
C SER A 840 28.22 10.54 24.85
N GLU A 841 28.18 11.24 25.98
CA GLU A 841 28.24 10.61 27.30
C GLU A 841 26.83 10.28 27.85
N PRO A 842 26.62 9.12 28.48
CA PRO A 842 25.37 8.79 29.15
C PRO A 842 25.16 9.64 30.40
N GLN A 843 23.93 10.08 30.65
CA GLN A 843 23.59 10.92 31.80
C GLN A 843 22.27 10.48 32.43
N GLU A 844 22.16 10.62 33.75
CA GLU A 844 20.98 10.20 34.52
C GLU A 844 20.73 11.13 35.69
N ILE A 845 19.47 11.54 35.86
CA ILE A 845 18.98 12.31 37.01
C ILE A 845 17.75 11.64 37.62
N ILE A 846 17.71 11.56 38.94
CA ILE A 846 16.51 11.27 39.73
C ILE A 846 16.10 12.55 40.41
N PHE A 847 14.83 12.93 40.30
CA PHE A 847 14.35 14.19 40.85
C PHE A 847 14.49 14.19 42.38
N ASP A 848 15.13 15.22 42.90
CA ASP A 848 15.44 15.34 44.33
C ASP A 848 14.15 15.42 45.18
N SER A 849 13.04 15.88 44.59
CA SER A 849 11.68 15.87 45.15
C SER A 849 11.06 14.47 45.30
N VAL A 850 11.48 13.49 44.50
CA VAL A 850 11.05 12.08 44.62
C VAL A 850 11.81 11.39 45.75
N LEU A 851 13.08 11.78 45.96
CA LEU A 851 13.91 11.28 47.05
C LEU A 851 13.63 11.97 48.40
N LYS A 852 13.15 13.23 48.38
CA LYS A 852 12.88 14.07 49.55
C LYS A 852 11.49 14.71 49.41
N GLN A 853 10.49 14.14 50.09
CA GLN A 853 9.09 14.63 50.01
C GLN A 853 8.91 16.10 50.44
N THR A 854 9.85 16.64 51.23
CA THR A 854 9.87 18.03 51.71
C THR A 854 10.57 19.00 50.74
N LYS A 855 10.81 18.59 49.48
CA LYS A 855 11.51 19.41 48.48
C LYS A 855 10.68 19.51 47.21
N LEU A 856 10.31 20.73 46.86
CA LEU A 856 9.40 21.02 45.75
C LEU A 856 10.17 21.48 44.50
N LEU A 857 9.84 20.86 43.37
CA LEU A 857 10.26 21.33 42.04
C LEU A 857 9.38 22.52 41.65
N THR A 858 9.98 23.66 41.34
CA THR A 858 9.26 24.93 41.11
C THR A 858 9.37 25.42 39.67
N GLN A 859 10.50 25.17 39.02
CA GLN A 859 10.82 25.66 37.68
C GLN A 859 11.61 24.61 36.90
N ILE A 860 11.40 24.57 35.58
CA ILE A 860 12.17 23.75 34.64
C ILE A 860 12.66 24.68 33.54
N LYS A 861 13.98 24.72 33.31
CA LYS A 861 14.63 25.50 32.26
C LYS A 861 15.09 24.57 31.15
N PHE A 862 14.76 24.91 29.91
CA PHE A 862 15.15 24.16 28.72
C PHE A 862 16.25 24.91 27.97
N TYR A 863 17.33 24.21 27.64
CA TYR A 863 18.43 24.70 26.81
C TYR A 863 18.27 24.07 25.43
N HIS A 864 18.10 24.91 24.41
CA HIS A 864 17.71 24.45 23.07
C HIS A 864 18.07 25.48 21.99
N GLY A 865 18.20 25.01 20.75
CA GLY A 865 18.40 25.84 19.57
C GLY A 865 17.98 25.08 18.32
N PHE A 866 18.95 24.53 17.58
CA PHE A 866 18.69 23.61 16.48
C PHE A 866 18.12 22.26 16.96
N ALA A 867 18.52 21.82 18.15
CA ALA A 867 18.08 20.61 18.83
C ALA A 867 17.81 20.91 20.32
N LEU A 868 17.54 19.89 21.14
CA LEU A 868 17.55 20.01 22.60
C LEU A 868 18.98 19.87 23.14
N ASP A 869 19.56 20.94 23.71
CA ASP A 869 20.89 20.91 24.32
C ASP A 869 20.85 20.34 25.76
N GLY A 870 19.79 20.62 26.54
CA GLY A 870 19.66 20.14 27.91
C GLY A 870 18.39 20.60 28.65
N ILE A 871 18.19 20.07 29.85
CA ILE A 871 17.06 20.40 30.74
C ILE A 871 17.58 20.56 32.17
N GLU A 872 17.24 21.66 32.82
CA GLU A 872 17.62 21.98 34.20
C GLU A 872 16.40 22.10 35.10
N PHE A 873 16.38 21.30 36.16
CA PHE A 873 15.29 21.18 37.13
C PHE A 873 15.65 21.98 38.37
N ILE A 874 14.84 22.99 38.70
CA ILE A 874 15.12 24.01 39.71
C ILE A 874 14.10 23.88 40.86
N TYR A 875 14.61 23.81 42.08
CA TYR A 875 13.83 23.55 43.29
C TYR A 875 13.64 24.82 44.15
N GLU A 876 12.72 24.77 45.11
CA GLU A 876 12.45 25.88 46.03
C GLU A 876 13.65 26.31 46.87
N ASP A 877 14.60 25.40 47.14
CA ASP A 877 15.86 25.66 47.83
C ASP A 877 16.94 26.30 46.93
N THR A 878 16.57 26.74 45.72
CA THR A 878 17.42 27.27 44.63
C THR A 878 18.47 26.32 44.07
N SER A 879 18.58 25.09 44.58
CA SER A 879 19.45 24.08 43.99
C SER A 879 18.87 23.57 42.67
N THR A 880 19.75 23.00 41.83
CA THR A 880 19.37 22.54 40.50
C THR A 880 19.93 21.17 40.15
N GLN A 881 19.30 20.50 39.19
CA GLN A 881 19.80 19.28 38.54
C GLN A 881 19.74 19.47 37.02
N LEU A 882 20.89 19.44 36.36
CA LEU A 882 21.01 19.53 34.90
C LEU A 882 21.18 18.13 34.29
N ILE A 883 20.49 17.87 33.17
CA ILE A 883 20.82 16.82 32.21
C ILE A 883 21.05 17.46 30.84
N GLY A 884 22.02 16.96 30.07
CA GLY A 884 22.51 17.60 28.86
C GLY A 884 23.51 18.71 29.15
N LYS A 885 23.42 19.82 28.42
CA LYS A 885 24.32 20.98 28.48
C LYS A 885 23.54 22.29 28.47
N ARG A 886 24.14 23.36 28.99
CA ARG A 886 23.62 24.73 28.90
C ARG A 886 23.94 25.37 27.54
N GLY A 887 23.53 24.69 26.46
CA GLY A 887 23.76 25.09 25.07
C GLY A 887 22.60 25.88 24.46
N GLY A 888 22.58 25.95 23.13
CA GLY A 888 21.52 26.59 22.38
C GLY A 888 21.41 28.11 22.57
N ALA A 889 20.18 28.59 22.71
CA ALA A 889 19.86 30.00 22.88
C ALA A 889 20.34 30.55 24.25
N PRO A 890 20.97 31.75 24.31
CA PRO A 890 21.45 32.34 25.56
C PRO A 890 20.38 32.41 26.65
N GLY A 891 20.69 31.86 27.82
CA GLY A 891 19.80 31.85 28.99
C GLY A 891 18.76 30.72 29.03
N GLY A 892 18.48 30.06 27.91
CA GLY A 892 17.43 29.03 27.81
C GLY A 892 16.00 29.59 28.01
N SER A 893 15.00 28.70 27.96
CA SER A 893 13.57 29.04 28.14
C SER A 893 13.01 28.47 29.43
N ASP A 894 12.24 29.26 30.18
CA ASP A 894 11.74 28.90 31.52
C ASP A 894 10.27 28.48 31.54
N PHE A 895 9.98 27.42 32.28
CA PHE A 895 8.64 26.97 32.60
C PHE A 895 8.45 26.84 34.11
N TYR A 896 7.57 27.67 34.68
CA TYR A 896 7.21 27.65 36.10
C TYR A 896 6.02 26.74 36.36
N LEU A 897 6.10 25.85 37.36
CA LEU A 897 5.01 24.98 37.79
C LEU A 897 4.07 25.70 38.76
N ASP A 898 2.76 25.50 38.65
CA ASP A 898 1.79 26.01 39.62
C ASP A 898 1.76 25.13 40.88
N THR A 899 2.76 25.36 41.73
CA THR A 899 2.96 24.68 43.03
C THR A 899 1.71 24.71 43.92
N ARG A 900 0.93 25.80 43.88
CA ARG A 900 -0.33 25.97 44.64
C ARG A 900 -1.43 25.00 44.22
N ARG A 901 -1.32 24.42 43.02
CA ARG A 901 -2.24 23.40 42.48
C ARG A 901 -1.65 21.99 42.51
N GLY A 902 -0.45 21.81 43.07
CA GLY A 902 0.29 20.55 43.00
C GLY A 902 0.67 20.16 41.56
N GLU A 903 0.93 21.14 40.69
CA GLU A 903 1.33 20.85 39.32
C GLU A 903 2.70 20.16 39.27
N CYS A 904 2.76 19.01 38.62
CA CYS A 904 3.97 18.19 38.49
C CYS A 904 4.14 17.68 37.05
N ILE A 905 5.31 17.11 36.77
CA ILE A 905 5.63 16.51 35.47
C ILE A 905 4.77 15.26 35.27
N LEU A 906 3.91 15.28 34.26
CA LEU A 906 3.17 14.09 33.79
C LEU A 906 3.98 13.32 32.74
N GLY A 907 4.80 14.01 31.96
CA GLY A 907 5.60 13.42 30.89
C GLY A 907 6.09 14.46 29.90
N PHE A 908 6.50 14.00 28.71
CA PHE A 908 6.98 14.86 27.62
C PHE A 908 6.44 14.42 26.26
N TYR A 909 6.11 15.39 25.42
CA TYR A 909 6.06 15.19 23.98
C TYR A 909 7.48 15.43 23.42
N VAL A 910 8.00 14.50 22.63
CA VAL A 910 9.38 14.52 22.12
C VAL A 910 9.38 14.42 20.61
N ARG A 911 10.24 15.24 19.98
CA ARG A 911 10.66 15.13 18.58
C ARG A 911 12.04 14.48 18.57
N SER A 912 12.20 13.35 17.89
CA SER A 912 13.49 12.63 17.88
C SER A 912 13.73 11.81 16.61
N GLY A 913 14.96 11.86 16.12
CA GLY A 913 15.48 11.04 15.02
C GLY A 913 16.78 10.35 15.42
N PHE A 914 17.91 10.82 14.89
CA PHE A 914 19.23 10.39 15.36
C PHE A 914 19.53 10.91 16.78
N TRP A 915 19.01 12.09 17.10
CA TRP A 915 19.13 12.79 18.39
C TRP A 915 17.75 13.26 18.88
N ILE A 916 17.71 14.09 19.93
CA ILE A 916 16.47 14.74 20.40
C ILE A 916 16.33 16.11 19.72
N ASP A 917 15.52 16.18 18.68
CA ASP A 917 15.27 17.40 17.89
C ASP A 917 14.54 18.47 18.73
N GLY A 918 13.62 18.06 19.60
CA GLY A 918 12.90 19.00 20.46
C GLY A 918 11.97 18.34 21.49
N ILE A 919 11.47 19.13 22.44
CA ILE A 919 10.69 18.64 23.59
C ILE A 919 9.63 19.64 24.05
N GLN A 920 8.47 19.13 24.46
CA GLN A 920 7.40 19.86 25.13
C GLN A 920 7.06 19.15 26.45
N LEU A 921 7.04 19.90 27.55
CA LEU A 921 6.61 19.43 28.85
C LEU A 921 5.08 19.21 28.86
N LEU A 922 4.66 18.13 29.51
CA LEU A 922 3.25 17.81 29.81
C LEU A 922 3.07 17.76 31.33
N THR A 923 2.07 18.46 31.88
CA THR A 923 1.87 18.56 33.34
C THR A 923 0.59 17.87 33.83
N SER A 924 0.55 17.56 35.13
CA SER A 924 -0.64 16.99 35.80
C SER A 924 -1.87 17.89 35.75
N CYS A 925 -1.70 19.21 35.65
CA CYS A 925 -2.78 20.17 35.45
C CYS A 925 -3.27 20.30 34.00
N GLY A 926 -2.74 19.47 33.08
CA GLY A 926 -3.10 19.51 31.66
C GLY A 926 -2.49 20.68 30.88
N ARG A 927 -1.57 21.45 31.49
CA ARG A 927 -0.79 22.45 30.77
C ARG A 927 0.27 21.76 29.91
N LYS A 928 0.70 22.49 28.89
CA LYS A 928 1.84 22.14 28.03
C LYS A 928 2.73 23.37 27.88
N SER A 929 4.04 23.17 27.75
CA SER A 929 4.92 24.23 27.25
C SER A 929 4.75 24.41 25.73
N GLU A 930 5.45 25.39 25.16
CA GLU A 930 5.81 25.32 23.74
C GLU A 930 6.76 24.14 23.47
N ILE A 931 7.12 23.89 22.20
CA ILE A 931 8.15 22.89 21.87
C ILE A 931 9.49 23.62 21.81
N TYR A 932 10.39 23.26 22.71
CA TYR A 932 11.77 23.73 22.76
C TYR A 932 12.63 22.90 21.79
N GLY A 933 13.50 23.55 21.01
CA GLY A 933 14.22 22.93 19.89
C GLY A 933 13.40 22.90 18.60
N ASN A 934 13.79 22.04 17.66
CA ASN A 934 13.14 21.92 16.36
C ASN A 934 11.82 21.13 16.44
N ALA A 935 10.71 21.85 16.53
CA ALA A 935 9.35 21.32 16.53
C ALA A 935 8.97 20.44 15.32
N HIS A 936 9.73 20.52 14.22
CA HIS A 936 9.47 19.79 12.97
C HIS A 936 10.50 18.69 12.68
N GLY A 937 11.59 18.59 13.47
CA GLY A 937 12.61 17.54 13.32
C GLY A 937 12.12 16.17 13.81
N GLY A 938 12.78 15.09 13.38
CA GLY A 938 12.51 13.73 13.86
C GLY A 938 11.07 13.22 13.75
N SER A 939 10.79 12.10 14.41
CA SER A 939 9.45 11.55 14.62
C SER A 939 8.82 12.06 15.93
N ALA A 940 7.50 11.94 16.07
CA ALA A 940 6.73 12.45 17.20
C ALA A 940 6.37 11.36 18.23
N HIS A 941 6.71 11.58 19.50
CA HIS A 941 6.57 10.60 20.58
C HIS A 941 5.93 11.20 21.83
N THR A 942 5.02 10.48 22.49
CA THR A 942 4.37 10.93 23.73
C THR A 942 4.82 10.09 24.93
N LEU A 943 5.89 10.49 25.61
CA LEU A 943 6.40 9.83 26.81
C LEU A 943 5.54 10.20 28.03
N ILE A 944 4.53 9.38 28.34
CA ILE A 944 3.78 9.45 29.59
C ILE A 944 3.87 8.05 30.26
N PRO A 945 4.22 7.96 31.57
CA PRO A 945 4.27 6.69 32.27
C PRO A 945 2.94 5.91 32.23
N PRO A 946 2.99 4.57 32.30
CA PRO A 946 1.77 3.77 32.38
C PRO A 946 1.02 3.98 33.69
N ARG A 947 -0.27 3.57 33.70
CA ARG A 947 -1.14 3.71 34.89
C ARG A 947 -0.55 2.97 36.08
N GLY A 948 -0.50 3.65 37.24
CA GLY A 948 0.15 3.13 38.44
C GLY A 948 1.64 3.41 38.53
N TYR A 949 2.20 4.23 37.63
CA TYR A 949 3.56 4.74 37.69
C TYR A 949 3.59 6.26 37.50
N SER A 950 4.65 6.89 38.00
CA SER A 950 4.92 8.33 37.94
C SER A 950 6.36 8.59 37.46
N VAL A 951 6.68 9.83 37.05
CA VAL A 951 8.02 10.19 36.59
C VAL A 951 8.96 10.38 37.79
N ALA A 952 9.94 9.48 37.94
CA ALA A 952 10.97 9.56 38.97
C ALA A 952 12.20 10.37 38.54
N GLY A 953 12.44 10.50 37.24
CA GLY A 953 13.63 11.14 36.68
C GLY A 953 13.76 10.94 35.16
N ILE A 954 14.95 11.22 34.63
CA ILE A 954 15.29 11.11 33.21
C ILE A 954 16.66 10.42 33.07
N SER A 955 16.75 9.47 32.15
CA SER A 955 18.01 8.84 31.70
C SER A 955 18.23 9.16 30.23
N GLY A 956 19.47 9.34 29.78
CA GLY A 956 19.73 9.85 28.44
C GLY A 956 21.20 9.85 28.05
N SER A 957 21.54 10.68 27.06
CA SER A 957 22.91 10.97 26.66
C SER A 957 23.01 12.34 25.99
N CYS A 958 24.22 12.90 25.99
CA CYS A 958 24.50 14.19 25.37
C CYS A 958 25.89 14.21 24.75
N GLY A 959 25.95 14.35 23.42
CA GLY A 959 27.16 14.72 22.67
C GLY A 959 27.24 16.24 22.59
N GLN A 960 27.22 16.80 21.37
CA GLN A 960 27.11 18.25 21.18
C GLN A 960 25.81 18.81 21.78
N TRP A 961 24.70 18.07 21.62
CA TRP A 961 23.37 18.28 22.21
C TRP A 961 22.82 16.92 22.71
N MET A 962 21.61 16.89 23.28
CA MET A 962 20.99 15.64 23.74
C MET A 962 20.65 14.73 22.56
N ASP A 963 21.20 13.52 22.57
CA ASP A 963 21.02 12.53 21.51
C ASP A 963 20.39 11.21 21.98
N GLY A 964 20.03 11.16 23.26
CA GLY A 964 19.30 10.06 23.87
C GLY A 964 18.44 10.54 25.04
N LEU A 965 17.19 10.12 25.13
CA LEU A 965 16.29 10.45 26.24
C LEU A 965 15.28 9.33 26.52
N SER A 966 15.10 8.99 27.79
CA SER A 966 14.07 8.10 28.32
C SER A 966 13.59 8.60 29.69
N LEU A 967 12.35 8.27 30.04
CA LEU A 967 11.83 8.53 31.38
C LEU A 967 12.22 7.40 32.34
N ILE A 968 12.58 7.77 33.57
CA ILE A 968 12.71 6.85 34.69
C ILE A 968 11.38 6.90 35.44
N ILE A 969 10.76 5.74 35.66
CA ILE A 969 9.43 5.61 36.26
C ILE A 969 9.48 4.87 37.60
N THR A 970 8.64 5.25 38.57
CA THR A 970 8.44 4.54 39.85
C THR A 970 6.95 4.40 40.14
N ARG A 971 6.56 3.51 41.06
CA ARG A 971 5.20 3.48 41.61
C ARG A 971 5.03 4.50 42.72
#